data_AF-A0A7C3CR73-F1
#
_entry.id   AF-A0A7C3CR73-F1
#
_cell.length_a   1.000
_cell.length_b   1.000
_cell.length_c   1.000
_cell.angle_alpha   90.00
_cell.angle_beta   90.00
_cell.angle_gamma   90.00
#
_symmetry.space_group_name_H-M   'P 1'
#
loop_
_entity.id
_entity.type
_entity.pdbx_description
1 polymer ?
#
loop_
_entity_poly.entity_id
_entity_poly.type
_entity_poly.pdbx_seq_one_letter_code
_entity_poly.pdbx_strand_id
1 'polypeptide(L)'
;MKRFFLFLMGGFLPLLALTALMLGLAGRPQVVHADPAIYYVAPTGDDGNACTSPAVPCRTVQAAINKASPGDEVRVAAYTYTDTHGVVALITKTVGLRGGWDVDFTLPKPDPQAYPTTLDGQGLSQVVVISGPASSPYISPVVQGFRITNGDATNAPGPLAHRGGGAFVRYADAWLLDNTIWGNRATLTGNGEGGGIFVSGEGGPDDVSVVIWGNRVYSNTASLGDTGSGGGMHLRFAQGQVLDNEVLSNTACSSIGTGGGLYLLAGAVTAIGNLIQGNVAALNGDGNGGGLSFSYGYHRLMDNRILSNTASLGLSANASGGGVDARTPALIQGNTIAHNRAGVGAGVNVGGGLVLLGAAAITVTDNLIAHNVAGPDRGYGGGVAVFAGGSLIENNRILDNVAAESGAGDGGGIYIDTPTITVRSNLVQGNTAGVSGTVRGGGLYIWRYPDMVIQANRFFSNTALQGGGLMLNSVGFRLINNWIAANQAPTGAGVLLVGDGVNPNTEGMFSHNTIARHDGQGVAVGDYARVTGYNNILADNSVGITLTGHTSATLVHYRTLFWPDAAGSEPGISPLIGDPAFVDAAQGDYHLTSASAAIDAVPNVWHVLDDDIDGQSRPYPAGGYDDIGADEFPPDYLLLLLPDRSGWAQAGEQITYTHRLTNIGRVADQYTLTADLDVAGWSITVRPTTTGPVFPGVGVNVIVTVSVPASALGNQSVTARITATSQATPAVHSAVADTTSVICNAVTTASLDYAPPAPETGQTVWFTATANAEASPPMTYTWAFGDGSHGQGESVAHTYAQSDTYTVRLTVTNPCGQAVAEEALTVTGEPLYGAALTPITRAAQIAPGGAVVYTHTLRNTGAATDTYTVTLTSSQGWARLASSRTVNLAPQATAVVTVAVTVPPTATVEAEDVATIQAVSWADPGVAATAVDTTTVALEAKRHVYLPLVLRNR
;
A
#
# COMPACT_ATOMS: atom_id res chain seq x y z
N MET A 1 32.56 40.30 -14.13
CA MET A 1 31.88 41.61 -14.25
C MET A 1 30.78 41.45 -15.29
N LYS A 2 29.56 41.05 -14.89
CA LYS A 2 28.33 41.87 -14.67
C LYS A 2 27.84 42.67 -15.90
N ARG A 3 26.55 42.41 -16.26
CA ARG A 3 25.58 43.16 -17.11
C ARG A 3 25.58 42.78 -18.61
N PHE A 4 24.47 42.60 -19.34
CA PHE A 4 23.03 42.83 -19.15
C PHE A 4 22.30 42.17 -20.36
N PHE A 5 21.22 41.42 -20.19
CA PHE A 5 19.96 41.52 -20.96
C PHE A 5 18.91 40.56 -20.37
N LEU A 6 17.73 41.11 -20.07
CA LEU A 6 16.59 40.54 -19.37
C LEU A 6 15.31 40.94 -20.13
N PHE A 7 14.36 39.99 -20.20
CA PHE A 7 12.88 40.07 -20.28
C PHE A 7 12.33 39.42 -21.58
N LEU A 8 11.37 38.48 -21.60
CA LEU A 8 10.22 38.18 -20.75
C LEU A 8 9.91 36.66 -20.81
N MET A 9 10.18 35.90 -19.74
CA MET A 9 9.52 34.62 -19.40
C MET A 9 9.73 34.40 -17.90
N GLY A 10 8.67 34.54 -17.10
CA GLY A 10 8.68 34.32 -15.66
C GLY A 10 7.37 34.84 -15.05
N GLY A 11 6.80 34.28 -14.01
CA GLY A 11 7.10 33.07 -13.23
C GLY A 11 5.82 32.22 -13.13
N PHE A 12 5.73 31.12 -12.40
CA PHE A 12 6.41 30.73 -11.17
C PHE A 12 6.53 29.20 -11.18
N LEU A 13 7.70 28.67 -10.80
CA LEU A 13 7.81 27.30 -10.29
C LEU A 13 6.88 27.16 -9.07
N PRO A 14 6.02 26.13 -8.95
CA PRO A 14 5.40 25.85 -7.68
C PRO A 14 6.30 24.88 -6.91
N LEU A 15 7.07 25.49 -6.00
CA LEU A 15 7.79 24.89 -4.89
C LEU A 15 6.83 24.31 -3.81
N LEU A 16 5.73 23.67 -4.23
CA LEU A 16 4.63 23.25 -3.33
C LEU A 16 4.22 21.77 -3.46
N ALA A 17 4.79 21.03 -4.42
CA ALA A 17 4.78 19.56 -4.40
C ALA A 17 5.74 18.99 -3.33
N LEU A 18 6.54 19.84 -2.68
CA LEU A 18 7.54 19.44 -1.70
C LEU A 18 7.02 19.42 -0.25
N THR A 19 5.82 19.94 0.03
CA THR A 19 5.28 20.01 1.41
C THR A 19 4.25 18.93 1.74
N ALA A 20 3.53 18.37 0.76
CA ALA A 20 2.84 17.08 0.92
C ALA A 20 3.85 15.92 1.06
N LEU A 21 5.06 16.14 0.53
CA LEU A 21 6.20 15.24 0.63
C LEU A 21 6.75 15.11 2.06
N MET A 22 6.34 15.96 3.02
CA MET A 22 6.95 16.04 4.37
C MET A 22 6.15 15.42 5.52
N LEU A 23 5.01 14.75 5.28
CA LEU A 23 4.25 14.06 6.37
C LEU A 23 3.88 12.57 6.17
N GLY A 24 4.26 11.97 5.02
CA GLY A 24 4.88 10.64 5.13
C GLY A 24 6.13 10.66 6.03
N LEU A 25 6.66 11.87 6.27
CA LEU A 25 7.94 12.20 6.89
C LEU A 25 7.88 12.53 8.39
N ALA A 26 6.76 12.27 9.08
CA ALA A 26 6.66 12.39 10.54
C ALA A 26 6.35 11.07 11.26
N GLY A 27 6.91 9.96 10.77
CA GLY A 27 6.86 8.67 11.44
C GLY A 27 7.85 7.71 10.80
N ARG A 28 9.16 8.00 10.88
CA ARG A 28 10.17 6.96 10.56
C ARG A 28 9.83 5.74 11.41
N PRO A 29 9.66 4.53 10.85
CA PRO A 29 9.41 3.34 11.66
C PRO A 29 10.59 3.18 12.64
N GLN A 30 10.28 3.35 13.91
CA GLN A 30 11.09 2.90 15.03
C GLN A 30 10.70 1.44 15.25
N VAL A 31 11.71 0.58 15.35
CA VAL A 31 11.47 -0.84 15.55
C VAL A 31 10.90 -1.04 16.96
N VAL A 32 9.94 -1.96 17.01
CA VAL A 32 9.08 -2.37 18.11
C VAL A 32 9.92 -2.93 19.27
N HIS A 33 10.40 -2.04 20.13
CA HIS A 33 10.77 -2.28 21.53
C HIS A 33 10.81 -0.91 22.24
N ALA A 34 10.41 -0.81 23.51
CA ALA A 34 10.45 0.48 24.25
C ALA A 34 11.89 1.02 24.43
N ASP A 35 12.89 0.15 24.26
CA ASP A 35 14.32 0.45 24.22
C ASP A 35 15.04 -0.67 23.41
N PRO A 36 15.09 -0.60 22.07
CA PRO A 36 15.68 -1.66 21.25
C PRO A 36 17.18 -1.75 21.50
N ALA A 37 17.71 -2.95 21.71
CA ALA A 37 19.16 -3.11 21.86
C ALA A 37 19.85 -2.75 20.54
N ILE A 38 20.96 -2.01 20.63
CA ILE A 38 21.70 -1.55 19.46
C ILE A 38 22.93 -2.41 19.26
N TYR A 39 23.05 -2.97 18.07
CA TYR A 39 24.23 -3.69 17.62
C TYR A 39 25.00 -2.86 16.60
N TYR A 40 26.32 -2.82 16.74
CA TYR A 40 27.21 -1.97 15.94
C TYR A 40 28.06 -2.83 15.01
N VAL A 41 28.23 -2.39 13.77
CA VAL A 41 29.05 -3.07 12.75
C VAL A 41 30.07 -2.10 12.16
N ALA A 42 31.35 -2.44 12.24
CA ALA A 42 32.46 -1.61 11.76
C ALA A 42 33.56 -2.47 11.09
N PRO A 43 34.34 -1.91 10.14
CA PRO A 43 35.39 -2.66 9.44
C PRO A 43 36.47 -3.25 10.36
N THR A 44 36.71 -2.61 11.51
CA THR A 44 37.69 -3.05 12.52
C THR A 44 37.09 -3.98 13.58
N GLY A 45 35.82 -4.38 13.44
CA GLY A 45 35.10 -5.18 14.42
C GLY A 45 35.55 -6.64 14.48
N ASP A 46 34.95 -7.38 15.42
CA ASP A 46 35.17 -8.80 15.66
C ASP A 46 33.83 -9.52 15.86
N ASP A 47 33.54 -10.53 15.04
CA ASP A 47 32.29 -11.29 15.11
C ASP A 47 32.21 -12.20 16.36
N GLY A 48 33.31 -12.39 17.09
CA GLY A 48 33.34 -13.14 18.35
C GLY A 48 32.85 -12.37 19.57
N ASN A 49 32.72 -11.04 19.50
CA ASN A 49 32.34 -10.20 20.66
C ASN A 49 30.81 -10.01 20.80
N ALA A 50 30.35 -9.14 21.70
CA ALA A 50 28.90 -8.91 21.92
C ALA A 50 28.24 -7.98 20.88
N CYS A 51 29.00 -7.11 20.21
CA CYS A 51 28.52 -6.11 19.26
C CYS A 51 27.60 -5.01 19.84
N THR A 52 27.46 -4.90 21.16
CA THR A 52 26.48 -4.03 21.84
C THR A 52 26.98 -2.62 22.16
N SER A 53 28.20 -2.23 21.74
CA SER A 53 28.67 -0.84 21.87
C SER A 53 29.61 -0.46 20.73
N PRO A 54 29.79 0.85 20.44
CA PRO A 54 30.70 1.33 19.40
C PRO A 54 32.16 0.86 19.57
N ALA A 55 32.60 0.60 20.81
CA ALA A 55 33.97 0.17 21.10
C ALA A 55 34.23 -1.33 20.84
N VAL A 56 33.16 -2.12 20.72
CA VAL A 56 33.25 -3.57 20.44
C VAL A 56 32.26 -3.96 19.33
N PRO A 57 32.41 -3.43 18.10
CA PRO A 57 31.48 -3.72 17.01
C PRO A 57 31.71 -5.11 16.41
N CYS A 58 30.71 -5.64 15.73
CA CYS A 58 30.80 -6.79 14.83
C CYS A 58 31.61 -6.41 13.58
N ARG A 59 32.28 -7.39 12.97
CA ARG A 59 32.99 -7.22 11.70
C ARG A 59 32.04 -7.31 10.51
N THR A 60 31.08 -8.23 10.59
CA THR A 60 30.12 -8.52 9.51
C THR A 60 28.71 -8.12 9.90
N VAL A 61 27.91 -7.73 8.90
CA VAL A 61 26.50 -7.36 9.08
C VAL A 61 25.69 -8.57 9.56
N GLN A 62 25.91 -9.75 8.98
CA GLN A 62 25.21 -10.97 9.37
C GLN A 62 25.48 -11.37 10.83
N ALA A 63 26.70 -11.18 11.35
CA ALA A 63 27.00 -11.50 12.74
C ALA A 63 26.19 -10.64 13.72
N ALA A 64 25.98 -9.35 13.41
CA ALA A 64 25.13 -8.48 14.21
C ALA A 64 23.66 -8.88 14.12
N ILE A 65 23.15 -9.18 12.91
CA ILE A 65 21.77 -9.68 12.72
C ILE A 65 21.54 -10.98 13.50
N ASN A 66 22.51 -11.90 13.51
CA ASN A 66 22.40 -13.16 14.24
C ASN A 66 22.27 -12.94 15.75
N LYS A 67 22.99 -11.95 16.30
CA LYS A 67 22.96 -11.60 17.74
C LYS A 67 21.73 -10.80 18.16
N ALA A 68 21.19 -9.98 17.27
CA ALA A 68 19.99 -9.19 17.51
C ALA A 68 18.78 -10.05 17.86
N SER A 69 17.97 -9.64 18.82
CA SER A 69 16.64 -10.18 19.07
C SER A 69 15.60 -9.52 18.14
N PRO A 70 14.44 -10.15 17.89
CA PRO A 70 13.35 -9.47 17.19
C PRO A 70 13.00 -8.16 17.91
N GLY A 71 12.97 -7.04 17.19
CA GLY A 71 12.77 -5.70 17.76
C GLY A 71 14.03 -4.83 17.79
N ASP A 72 15.22 -5.43 17.71
CA ASP A 72 16.49 -4.72 17.88
C ASP A 72 16.95 -3.95 16.62
N GLU A 73 17.92 -3.05 16.80
CA GLU A 73 18.52 -2.24 15.74
C GLU A 73 19.99 -2.64 15.48
N VAL A 74 20.37 -2.74 14.21
CA VAL A 74 21.74 -2.93 13.73
C VAL A 74 22.19 -1.66 12.99
N ARG A 75 23.16 -0.96 13.57
CA ARG A 75 23.81 0.22 12.99
C ARG A 75 25.10 -0.16 12.30
N VAL A 76 25.22 0.22 11.03
CA VAL A 76 26.35 -0.17 10.18
C VAL A 76 27.13 1.06 9.75
N ALA A 77 28.42 1.07 10.07
CA ALA A 77 29.33 2.15 9.71
C ALA A 77 29.61 2.21 8.20
N ALA A 78 30.20 3.32 7.74
CA ALA A 78 30.63 3.52 6.38
C ALA A 78 31.79 2.57 6.03
N TYR A 79 31.48 1.57 5.20
CA TYR A 79 32.45 0.64 4.62
C TYR A 79 31.75 -0.18 3.52
N THR A 80 32.51 -1.01 2.81
CA THR A 80 31.97 -2.03 1.90
C THR A 80 31.99 -3.39 2.58
N TYR A 81 30.82 -3.92 2.89
CA TYR A 81 30.63 -5.23 3.51
C TYR A 81 30.28 -6.27 2.47
N THR A 82 30.95 -7.41 2.56
CA THR A 82 30.77 -8.59 1.71
C THR A 82 30.55 -9.81 2.60
N ASP A 83 29.99 -10.88 2.06
CA ASP A 83 29.92 -12.18 2.76
C ASP A 83 30.68 -13.26 1.99
N THR A 84 31.34 -14.16 2.72
CA THR A 84 32.02 -15.35 2.17
C THR A 84 31.10 -16.56 2.03
N HIS A 85 29.86 -16.51 2.56
CA HIS A 85 28.92 -17.65 2.61
C HIS A 85 27.67 -17.48 1.72
N GLY A 86 27.56 -16.39 0.97
CA GLY A 86 26.56 -16.20 -0.07
C GLY A 86 25.80 -14.88 0.02
N VAL A 87 25.19 -14.55 1.17
CA VAL A 87 24.25 -13.41 1.31
C VAL A 87 24.77 -12.43 2.36
N VAL A 88 24.88 -11.15 2.02
CA VAL A 88 25.45 -10.13 2.92
C VAL A 88 24.57 -9.86 4.14
N ALA A 89 23.24 -9.85 3.95
CA ALA A 89 22.26 -9.69 5.02
C ALA A 89 21.05 -10.62 4.81
N LEU A 90 20.98 -11.70 5.57
CA LEU A 90 19.84 -12.59 5.71
C LEU A 90 19.04 -12.22 6.98
N ILE A 91 17.82 -11.74 6.76
CA ILE A 91 16.90 -11.25 7.79
C ILE A 91 15.70 -12.20 7.86
N THR A 92 15.59 -12.92 8.98
CA THR A 92 14.52 -13.90 9.25
C THR A 92 13.65 -13.51 10.45
N LYS A 93 13.85 -12.32 10.98
CA LYS A 93 13.20 -11.74 12.16
C LYS A 93 13.04 -10.24 11.99
N THR A 94 12.12 -9.64 12.73
CA THR A 94 11.91 -8.18 12.74
C THR A 94 13.15 -7.49 13.31
N VAL A 95 13.94 -6.81 12.47
CA VAL A 95 15.10 -6.01 12.91
C VAL A 95 15.16 -4.71 12.12
N GLY A 96 15.73 -3.67 12.71
CA GLY A 96 16.06 -2.43 12.02
C GLY A 96 17.50 -2.45 11.55
N LEU A 97 17.74 -2.55 10.25
CA LEU A 97 19.07 -2.46 9.67
C LEU A 97 19.26 -1.06 9.10
N ARG A 98 20.25 -0.30 9.60
CA ARG A 98 20.48 1.11 9.21
C ARG A 98 21.96 1.39 8.86
N GLY A 99 22.19 1.85 7.64
CA GLY A 99 23.48 2.36 7.16
C GLY A 99 23.63 3.87 7.40
N GLY A 100 24.80 4.41 7.05
CA GLY A 100 25.04 5.86 7.12
C GLY A 100 25.76 6.34 8.38
N TRP A 101 26.42 5.46 9.13
CA TRP A 101 27.15 5.85 10.35
C TRP A 101 28.64 6.07 10.07
N ASP A 102 29.28 6.95 10.82
CA ASP A 102 30.74 7.02 10.86
C ASP A 102 31.32 5.79 11.59
N VAL A 103 32.59 5.48 11.34
CA VAL A 103 33.26 4.27 11.89
C VAL A 103 33.28 4.21 13.41
N ASP A 104 33.24 5.36 14.07
CA ASP A 104 33.27 5.49 15.53
C ASP A 104 31.87 5.70 16.14
N PHE A 105 30.81 5.73 15.32
CA PHE A 105 29.41 5.98 15.71
C PHE A 105 29.23 7.24 16.57
N THR A 106 29.94 8.32 16.22
CA THR A 106 29.86 9.61 16.93
C THR A 106 28.74 10.51 16.42
N LEU A 107 28.15 10.18 15.27
CA LEU A 107 27.07 10.95 14.68
C LEU A 107 25.81 10.91 15.57
N PRO A 108 25.07 12.03 15.71
CA PRO A 108 23.80 12.04 16.42
C PRO A 108 22.67 11.36 15.64
N LYS A 109 22.83 11.18 14.32
CA LYS A 109 21.89 10.51 13.42
C LYS A 109 22.64 10.01 12.16
N PRO A 110 22.16 8.97 11.45
CA PRO A 110 22.81 8.50 10.24
C PRO A 110 22.74 9.52 9.10
N ASP A 111 23.80 9.58 8.30
CA ASP A 111 23.91 10.34 7.05
C ASP A 111 24.49 9.44 5.93
N PRO A 112 23.63 8.71 5.20
CA PRO A 112 24.04 7.81 4.12
C PRO A 112 24.74 8.49 2.94
N GLN A 113 24.64 9.81 2.79
CA GLN A 113 25.32 10.53 1.71
C GLN A 113 26.78 10.83 2.08
N ALA A 114 27.02 11.31 3.30
CA ALA A 114 28.37 11.60 3.78
C ALA A 114 29.14 10.32 4.18
N TYR A 115 28.44 9.32 4.70
CA TYR A 115 29.01 8.08 5.28
C TYR A 115 28.42 6.84 4.60
N PRO A 116 28.76 6.58 3.34
CA PRO A 116 28.11 5.52 2.58
C PRO A 116 28.44 4.13 3.10
N THR A 117 27.41 3.37 3.44
CA THR A 117 27.50 1.95 3.79
C THR A 117 27.10 1.11 2.59
N THR A 118 28.03 0.32 2.05
CA THR A 118 27.80 -0.52 0.88
C THR A 118 27.71 -1.99 1.28
N LEU A 119 26.65 -2.67 0.86
CA LEU A 119 26.49 -4.11 0.87
C LEU A 119 26.76 -4.61 -0.56
N ASP A 120 27.81 -5.39 -0.72
CA ASP A 120 28.31 -5.85 -2.03
C ASP A 120 28.23 -7.37 -2.12
N GLY A 121 27.38 -7.87 -3.02
CA GLY A 121 27.17 -9.30 -3.25
C GLY A 121 28.27 -9.99 -4.05
N GLN A 122 29.24 -9.24 -4.60
CA GLN A 122 30.39 -9.73 -5.37
C GLN A 122 30.05 -10.65 -6.57
N GLY A 123 28.81 -10.62 -7.04
CA GLY A 123 28.29 -11.50 -8.08
C GLY A 123 28.07 -12.94 -7.62
N LEU A 124 27.98 -13.19 -6.31
CA LEU A 124 27.92 -14.54 -5.73
C LEU A 124 26.50 -14.99 -5.35
N SER A 125 25.64 -14.09 -4.88
CA SER A 125 24.23 -14.36 -4.55
C SER A 125 23.42 -13.06 -4.46
N GLN A 126 22.19 -13.11 -3.95
CA GLN A 126 21.46 -11.93 -3.47
C GLN A 126 22.24 -11.16 -2.40
N VAL A 127 22.09 -9.84 -2.37
CA VAL A 127 22.74 -9.00 -1.34
C VAL A 127 21.94 -8.99 -0.03
N VAL A 128 20.64 -8.72 -0.11
CA VAL A 128 19.73 -8.68 1.04
C VAL A 128 18.60 -9.68 0.83
N VAL A 129 18.39 -10.57 1.79
CA VAL A 129 17.30 -11.55 1.76
C VAL A 129 16.47 -11.41 3.02
N ILE A 130 15.20 -11.07 2.84
CA ILE A 130 14.19 -11.00 3.89
C ILE A 130 13.23 -12.18 3.69
N SER A 131 13.21 -13.10 4.66
CA SER A 131 12.37 -14.29 4.59
C SER A 131 11.77 -14.60 5.95
N GLY A 132 10.49 -14.27 6.12
CA GLY A 132 9.73 -14.57 7.33
C GLY A 132 9.08 -15.96 7.34
N PRO A 133 8.31 -16.27 8.40
CA PRO A 133 7.55 -17.51 8.50
C PRO A 133 6.43 -17.57 7.46
N ALA A 134 6.17 -18.75 6.89
CA ALA A 134 5.17 -18.95 5.84
C ALA A 134 3.70 -18.72 6.28
N SER A 135 3.48 -18.47 7.57
CA SER A 135 2.18 -18.16 8.16
C SER A 135 2.31 -16.95 9.07
N SER A 136 1.25 -16.14 9.13
CA SER A 136 1.12 -15.00 10.03
C SER A 136 1.42 -15.37 11.51
N PRO A 137 2.02 -14.45 12.32
CA PRO A 137 2.42 -13.09 11.96
C PRO A 137 3.69 -13.04 11.11
N TYR A 138 3.67 -12.24 10.05
CA TYR A 138 4.85 -11.95 9.25
C TYR A 138 5.83 -11.05 10.01
N ILE A 139 7.11 -11.12 9.65
CA ILE A 139 8.14 -10.21 10.20
C ILE A 139 8.03 -8.83 9.55
N SER A 140 8.42 -7.76 10.25
CA SER A 140 8.38 -6.39 9.70
C SER A 140 9.72 -5.66 9.83
N PRO A 141 10.76 -6.13 9.12
CA PRO A 141 12.08 -5.51 9.18
C PRO A 141 12.16 -4.19 8.42
N VAL A 142 13.08 -3.33 8.85
CA VAL A 142 13.42 -2.08 8.17
C VAL A 142 14.83 -2.21 7.60
N VAL A 143 15.01 -1.91 6.32
CA VAL A 143 16.32 -1.78 5.67
C VAL A 143 16.45 -0.36 5.14
N GLN A 144 17.35 0.43 5.74
CA GLN A 144 17.46 1.85 5.43
C GLN A 144 18.88 2.35 5.18
N GLY A 145 19.03 3.20 4.17
CA GLY A 145 20.23 4.01 3.96
C GLY A 145 21.44 3.22 3.45
N PHE A 146 21.22 2.10 2.78
CA PHE A 146 22.29 1.29 2.21
C PHE A 146 22.52 1.55 0.74
N ARG A 147 23.75 1.29 0.33
CA ARG A 147 24.14 1.06 -1.06
C ARG A 147 24.18 -0.45 -1.31
N ILE A 148 23.31 -1.00 -2.16
CA ILE A 148 23.13 -2.44 -2.40
C ILE A 148 23.53 -2.75 -3.84
N THR A 149 24.61 -3.51 -4.04
CA THR A 149 25.19 -3.70 -5.37
C THR A 149 25.78 -5.08 -5.62
N ASN A 150 25.98 -5.38 -6.90
CA ASN A 150 26.65 -6.58 -7.42
C ASN A 150 26.03 -7.89 -6.90
N GLY A 151 24.74 -7.93 -6.62
CA GLY A 151 24.06 -9.19 -6.36
C GLY A 151 23.78 -9.95 -7.65
N ASP A 152 23.92 -11.28 -7.62
CA ASP A 152 23.57 -12.17 -8.72
C ASP A 152 22.87 -13.43 -8.19
N ALA A 153 21.55 -13.52 -8.39
CA ALA A 153 20.73 -14.64 -7.88
C ALA A 153 20.76 -15.90 -8.77
N THR A 154 21.64 -15.98 -9.77
CA THR A 154 21.72 -17.14 -10.71
C THR A 154 21.88 -18.46 -9.98
N ASN A 155 22.73 -18.49 -8.94
CA ASN A 155 23.07 -19.70 -8.21
C ASN A 155 22.39 -19.80 -6.83
N ALA A 156 21.42 -18.92 -6.54
CA ALA A 156 20.71 -18.93 -5.27
C ALA A 156 19.87 -20.22 -5.11
N PRO A 157 19.77 -20.79 -3.89
CA PRO A 157 19.12 -22.08 -3.69
C PRO A 157 17.59 -21.98 -3.68
N GLY A 158 16.95 -23.04 -4.20
CA GLY A 158 15.51 -23.27 -4.04
C GLY A 158 14.63 -22.11 -4.57
N PRO A 159 13.63 -21.64 -3.80
CA PRO A 159 12.68 -20.61 -4.27
C PRO A 159 13.30 -19.20 -4.39
N LEU A 160 14.56 -19.02 -3.98
CA LEU A 160 15.34 -17.79 -4.14
C LEU A 160 15.99 -17.70 -5.52
N ALA A 161 16.12 -18.83 -6.24
CA ALA A 161 16.81 -18.87 -7.53
C ALA A 161 16.19 -17.86 -8.52
N HIS A 162 17.07 -17.13 -9.22
CA HIS A 162 16.72 -16.22 -10.29
C HIS A 162 15.85 -15.01 -9.88
N ARG A 163 15.87 -14.64 -8.59
CA ARG A 163 14.97 -13.62 -8.00
C ARG A 163 15.70 -12.62 -7.12
N GLY A 164 15.44 -11.33 -7.32
CA GLY A 164 15.81 -10.28 -6.36
C GLY A 164 17.32 -10.12 -6.17
N GLY A 165 18.07 -9.86 -7.24
CA GLY A 165 19.53 -9.77 -7.19
C GLY A 165 20.04 -8.84 -6.09
N GLY A 166 19.45 -7.65 -5.97
CA GLY A 166 19.77 -6.73 -4.88
C GLY A 166 19.06 -7.14 -3.58
N ALA A 167 17.74 -7.09 -3.58
CA ALA A 167 16.90 -7.43 -2.44
C ALA A 167 15.82 -8.45 -2.82
N PHE A 168 15.67 -9.47 -1.99
CA PHE A 168 14.60 -10.45 -2.05
C PHE A 168 13.74 -10.37 -0.80
N VAL A 169 12.42 -10.29 -0.94
CA VAL A 169 11.46 -10.23 0.18
C VAL A 169 10.38 -11.29 0.01
N ARG A 170 10.16 -12.08 1.05
CA ARG A 170 9.06 -13.04 1.13
C ARG A 170 8.55 -13.17 2.57
N TYR A 171 7.23 -13.29 2.72
CA TYR A 171 6.57 -13.49 4.02
C TYR A 171 6.93 -12.41 5.05
N ALA A 172 6.99 -11.15 4.62
CA ALA A 172 7.48 -10.05 5.44
C ALA A 172 6.85 -8.72 5.06
N ASP A 173 6.31 -8.02 6.05
CA ASP A 173 5.79 -6.66 5.91
C ASP A 173 6.95 -5.65 5.98
N ALA A 174 7.85 -5.73 5.00
CA ALA A 174 9.16 -5.08 5.03
C ALA A 174 9.11 -3.61 4.60
N TRP A 175 10.02 -2.81 5.17
CA TRP A 175 10.24 -1.42 4.81
C TRP A 175 11.61 -1.26 4.17
N LEU A 176 11.64 -0.87 2.90
CA LEU A 176 12.86 -0.55 2.16
C LEU A 176 12.91 0.96 1.96
N LEU A 177 13.81 1.63 2.68
CA LEU A 177 13.82 3.09 2.82
C LEU A 177 15.15 3.71 2.40
N ASP A 178 15.13 4.74 1.56
CA ASP A 178 16.31 5.57 1.25
C ASP A 178 17.55 4.76 0.79
N ASN A 179 17.34 3.60 0.16
CA ASN A 179 18.44 2.77 -0.32
C ASN A 179 18.80 3.12 -1.75
N THR A 180 20.07 2.94 -2.09
CA THR A 180 20.57 2.99 -3.46
C THR A 180 20.87 1.56 -3.93
N ILE A 181 20.11 1.04 -4.89
CA ILE A 181 20.17 -0.37 -5.33
C ILE A 181 20.55 -0.43 -6.81
N TRP A 182 21.73 -0.94 -7.14
CA TRP A 182 22.22 -0.90 -8.52
C TRP A 182 23.13 -2.04 -8.94
N GLY A 183 23.25 -2.24 -10.25
CA GLY A 183 24.19 -3.21 -10.81
C GLY A 183 23.90 -4.65 -10.39
N ASN A 184 22.68 -4.93 -9.94
CA ASN A 184 22.27 -6.25 -9.51
C ASN A 184 21.59 -7.01 -10.65
N ARG A 185 21.65 -8.34 -10.56
CA ARG A 185 21.05 -9.25 -11.54
C ARG A 185 20.25 -10.36 -10.87
N ALA A 186 19.08 -10.68 -11.41
CA ALA A 186 18.36 -11.86 -10.95
C ALA A 186 18.95 -13.14 -11.57
N THR A 187 19.22 -13.17 -12.88
CA THR A 187 19.90 -14.33 -13.50
C THR A 187 20.70 -14.03 -14.77
N LEU A 188 21.77 -14.80 -14.98
CA LEU A 188 22.53 -14.89 -16.23
C LEU A 188 21.84 -15.75 -17.30
N THR A 189 20.99 -16.68 -16.90
CA THR A 189 20.37 -17.69 -17.78
C THR A 189 18.89 -17.87 -17.47
N GLY A 190 18.10 -18.29 -18.47
CA GLY A 190 16.68 -18.60 -18.28
C GLY A 190 15.83 -17.39 -17.83
N ASN A 191 14.92 -17.64 -16.88
CA ASN A 191 13.88 -16.68 -16.48
C ASN A 191 14.30 -15.95 -15.21
N GLY A 192 14.32 -14.61 -15.24
CA GLY A 192 14.69 -13.77 -14.09
C GLY A 192 13.59 -12.83 -13.65
N GLU A 193 13.51 -12.57 -12.34
CA GLU A 193 12.46 -11.75 -11.73
C GLU A 193 13.06 -10.76 -10.71
N GLY A 194 12.83 -9.46 -10.89
CA GLY A 194 13.29 -8.43 -9.95
C GLY A 194 14.82 -8.30 -9.95
N GLY A 195 15.39 -7.59 -10.92
CA GLY A 195 16.85 -7.40 -10.97
C GLY A 195 17.39 -6.68 -9.73
N GLY A 196 16.74 -5.58 -9.36
CA GLY A 196 17.02 -4.84 -8.13
C GLY A 196 16.28 -5.42 -6.94
N ILE A 197 14.94 -5.32 -6.92
CA ILE A 197 14.08 -5.77 -5.83
C ILE A 197 13.08 -6.81 -6.33
N PHE A 198 12.91 -7.89 -5.58
CA PHE A 198 11.83 -8.84 -5.77
C PHE A 198 11.03 -9.01 -4.47
N VAL A 199 9.70 -8.96 -4.56
CA VAL A 199 8.78 -9.19 -3.45
C VAL A 199 7.79 -10.29 -3.84
N SER A 200 7.59 -11.26 -2.96
CA SER A 200 6.65 -12.36 -3.17
C SER A 200 5.75 -12.63 -1.96
N GLY A 201 4.43 -12.58 -2.17
CA GLY A 201 3.43 -13.02 -1.21
C GLY A 201 2.93 -14.46 -1.36
N GLU A 202 3.52 -15.29 -2.23
CA GLU A 202 3.08 -16.70 -2.41
C GLU A 202 3.15 -17.52 -1.10
N GLY A 203 1.99 -17.90 -0.54
CA GLY A 203 1.89 -18.93 0.52
C GLY A 203 0.67 -18.90 1.47
N GLY A 204 -0.26 -17.96 1.37
CA GLY A 204 -1.45 -17.93 2.23
C GLY A 204 -2.48 -16.84 1.85
N PRO A 205 -3.68 -16.84 2.47
CA PRO A 205 -4.77 -15.89 2.19
C PRO A 205 -4.51 -14.46 2.70
N ASP A 206 -3.41 -14.24 3.42
CA ASP A 206 -3.01 -12.93 3.95
C ASP A 206 -1.90 -12.35 3.07
N ASP A 207 -2.25 -11.29 2.32
CA ASP A 207 -1.34 -10.57 1.42
C ASP A 207 -0.16 -9.95 2.19
N VAL A 208 1.07 -10.12 1.70
CA VAL A 208 2.27 -9.46 2.25
C VAL A 208 2.23 -7.97 1.89
N SER A 209 2.49 -7.08 2.85
CA SER A 209 2.44 -5.62 2.68
C SER A 209 3.83 -4.99 2.71
N VAL A 210 4.32 -4.49 1.58
CA VAL A 210 5.65 -3.86 1.49
C VAL A 210 5.57 -2.34 1.36
N VAL A 211 6.49 -1.62 2.00
CA VAL A 211 6.71 -0.19 1.76
C VAL A 211 8.08 0.00 1.14
N ILE A 212 8.11 0.53 -0.09
CA ILE A 212 9.33 0.87 -0.83
C ILE A 212 9.31 2.38 -1.05
N TRP A 213 10.10 3.11 -0.28
CA TRP A 213 10.04 4.58 -0.26
C TRP A 213 11.41 5.26 -0.33
N GLY A 214 11.52 6.27 -1.19
CA GLY A 214 12.72 7.11 -1.29
C GLY A 214 13.95 6.40 -1.84
N ASN A 215 13.80 5.21 -2.43
CA ASN A 215 14.92 4.42 -2.93
C ASN A 215 15.30 4.87 -4.34
N ARG A 216 16.59 4.77 -4.64
CA ARG A 216 17.15 4.90 -5.98
C ARG A 216 17.51 3.52 -6.52
N VAL A 217 16.72 2.98 -7.44
CA VAL A 217 16.91 1.66 -8.05
C VAL A 217 17.31 1.81 -9.51
N TYR A 218 18.58 1.56 -9.83
CA TYR A 218 19.09 1.85 -11.17
C TYR A 218 20.06 0.82 -11.75
N SER A 219 20.10 0.71 -13.08
CA SER A 219 21.03 -0.17 -13.80
C SER A 219 21.02 -1.62 -13.31
N ASN A 220 19.86 -2.12 -12.87
CA ASN A 220 19.67 -3.52 -12.53
C ASN A 220 19.14 -4.30 -13.74
N THR A 221 19.37 -5.61 -13.76
CA THR A 221 18.94 -6.48 -14.86
C THR A 221 18.19 -7.69 -14.34
N ALA A 222 16.93 -7.94 -14.72
CA ALA A 222 16.25 -9.15 -14.24
C ALA A 222 16.86 -10.41 -14.88
N SER A 223 17.01 -10.45 -16.21
CA SER A 223 17.59 -11.60 -16.91
C SER A 223 18.47 -11.23 -18.10
N LEU A 224 19.57 -11.97 -18.29
CA LEU A 224 20.29 -12.02 -19.57
C LEU A 224 19.91 -13.22 -20.45
N GLY A 225 18.99 -14.07 -19.98
CA GLY A 225 18.48 -15.26 -20.66
C GLY A 225 17.21 -15.02 -21.47
N ASP A 226 16.25 -15.94 -21.34
CA ASP A 226 15.10 -16.04 -22.25
C ASP A 226 13.98 -15.05 -21.90
N THR A 227 13.64 -14.95 -20.62
CA THR A 227 12.59 -14.02 -20.14
C THR A 227 13.02 -13.26 -18.89
N GLY A 228 12.53 -12.04 -18.74
CA GLY A 228 12.85 -11.19 -17.60
C GLY A 228 11.69 -10.29 -17.21
N SER A 229 11.45 -10.17 -15.90
CA SER A 229 10.33 -9.40 -15.34
C SER A 229 10.80 -8.45 -14.26
N GLY A 230 10.48 -7.16 -14.36
CA GLY A 230 10.82 -6.15 -13.36
C GLY A 230 12.34 -5.92 -13.27
N GLY A 231 12.92 -5.23 -14.25
CA GLY A 231 14.35 -4.97 -14.26
C GLY A 231 14.83 -4.26 -12.99
N GLY A 232 14.10 -3.22 -12.58
CA GLY A 232 14.30 -2.56 -11.30
C GLY A 232 13.62 -3.32 -10.17
N MET A 233 12.30 -3.46 -10.24
CA MET A 233 11.46 -4.01 -9.18
C MET A 233 10.41 -4.97 -9.74
N HIS A 234 10.13 -6.06 -9.03
CA HIS A 234 9.00 -6.95 -9.31
C HIS A 234 8.27 -7.28 -8.01
N LEU A 235 7.00 -6.89 -7.91
CA LEU A 235 6.12 -7.19 -6.78
C LEU A 235 5.08 -8.20 -7.23
N ARG A 236 5.03 -9.36 -6.57
CA ARG A 236 4.21 -10.50 -6.97
C ARG A 236 3.35 -11.01 -5.82
N PHE A 237 2.03 -11.05 -6.00
CA PHE A 237 1.05 -11.36 -4.95
C PHE A 237 1.26 -10.49 -3.69
N ALA A 238 1.57 -9.21 -3.90
CA ALA A 238 1.92 -8.30 -2.82
C ALA A 238 0.93 -7.13 -2.79
N GLN A 239 0.58 -6.73 -1.58
CA GLN A 239 0.04 -5.40 -1.32
C GLN A 239 1.19 -4.47 -0.98
N GLY A 240 1.00 -3.17 -1.18
CA GLY A 240 2.02 -2.23 -0.73
C GLY A 240 2.05 -0.90 -1.43
N GLN A 241 3.03 -0.11 -0.99
CA GLN A 241 3.24 1.25 -1.44
C GLN A 241 4.63 1.37 -2.07
N VAL A 242 4.66 1.95 -3.26
CA VAL A 242 5.89 2.32 -3.96
C VAL A 242 5.88 3.83 -4.09
N LEU A 243 6.62 4.52 -3.22
CA LEU A 243 6.51 5.96 -3.00
C LEU A 243 7.83 6.66 -3.33
N ASP A 244 7.79 7.77 -4.05
CA ASP A 244 8.92 8.70 -4.24
C ASP A 244 10.27 8.03 -4.60
N ASN A 245 10.23 6.92 -5.34
CA ASN A 245 11.43 6.21 -5.76
C ASN A 245 11.94 6.75 -7.09
N GLU A 246 13.26 6.70 -7.28
CA GLU A 246 13.93 6.88 -8.56
C GLU A 246 14.24 5.52 -9.18
N VAL A 247 13.47 5.09 -10.19
CA VAL A 247 13.65 3.82 -10.91
C VAL A 247 14.24 4.11 -12.28
N LEU A 248 15.56 3.97 -12.41
CA LEU A 248 16.32 4.55 -13.53
C LEU A 248 17.10 3.50 -14.34
N SER A 249 16.97 3.50 -15.66
CA SER A 249 17.86 2.74 -16.56
C SER A 249 18.02 1.25 -16.21
N ASN A 250 16.96 0.62 -15.71
CA ASN A 250 16.93 -0.81 -15.46
C ASN A 250 16.54 -1.57 -16.73
N THR A 251 16.88 -2.85 -16.80
CA THR A 251 16.58 -3.72 -17.94
C THR A 251 15.88 -4.99 -17.48
N ALA A 252 14.70 -5.32 -18.02
CA ALA A 252 14.06 -6.59 -17.64
C ALA A 252 14.77 -7.78 -18.29
N CYS A 253 14.94 -7.79 -19.62
CA CYS A 253 15.51 -8.92 -20.33
C CYS A 253 16.35 -8.56 -21.56
N SER A 254 17.26 -9.46 -21.94
CA SER A 254 17.92 -9.42 -23.25
C SER A 254 16.99 -9.85 -24.40
N SER A 255 16.07 -10.79 -24.15
CA SER A 255 15.15 -11.37 -25.13
C SER A 255 13.69 -10.91 -24.88
N ILE A 256 12.90 -11.62 -24.07
CA ILE A 256 11.49 -11.27 -23.81
C ILE A 256 11.36 -10.58 -22.45
N GLY A 257 10.95 -9.32 -22.45
CA GLY A 257 10.95 -8.47 -21.26
C GLY A 257 9.58 -7.95 -20.85
N THR A 258 9.31 -7.89 -19.55
CA THR A 258 8.11 -7.24 -18.99
C THR A 258 8.49 -6.32 -17.83
N GLY A 259 8.05 -5.06 -17.86
CA GLY A 259 8.31 -4.09 -16.81
C GLY A 259 9.80 -3.76 -16.67
N GLY A 260 10.35 -2.94 -17.57
CA GLY A 260 11.78 -2.56 -17.52
C GLY A 260 12.16 -1.94 -16.18
N GLY A 261 11.33 -1.01 -15.69
CA GLY A 261 11.46 -0.43 -14.36
C GLY A 261 10.74 -1.28 -13.31
N LEU A 262 9.41 -1.33 -13.37
CA LEU A 262 8.56 -2.00 -12.38
C LEU A 262 7.62 -3.01 -13.03
N TYR A 263 7.47 -4.18 -12.41
CA TYR A 263 6.42 -5.14 -12.75
C TYR A 263 5.57 -5.48 -11.52
N LEU A 264 4.25 -5.35 -11.65
CA LEU A 264 3.29 -5.69 -10.60
C LEU A 264 2.44 -6.87 -11.07
N LEU A 265 2.50 -7.98 -10.34
CA LEU A 265 1.83 -9.21 -10.72
C LEU A 265 0.95 -9.71 -9.58
N ALA A 266 -0.36 -9.49 -9.68
CA ALA A 266 -1.34 -9.80 -8.64
C ALA A 266 -1.13 -9.05 -7.31
N GLY A 267 -2.24 -8.73 -6.64
CA GLY A 267 -2.28 -7.94 -5.40
C GLY A 267 -2.85 -6.54 -5.61
N ALA A 268 -2.52 -5.62 -4.71
CA ALA A 268 -2.98 -4.23 -4.76
C ALA A 268 -1.84 -3.29 -4.37
N VAL A 269 -1.23 -2.69 -5.39
CA VAL A 269 -0.08 -1.78 -5.21
C VAL A 269 -0.47 -0.36 -5.59
N THR A 270 -0.11 0.57 -4.73
CA THR A 270 -0.28 2.01 -4.95
C THR A 270 1.09 2.64 -5.18
N ALA A 271 1.31 3.14 -6.40
CA ALA A 271 2.54 3.80 -6.81
C ALA A 271 2.31 5.32 -6.90
N ILE A 272 3.02 6.10 -6.08
CA ILE A 272 2.85 7.56 -5.98
C ILE A 272 4.18 8.28 -6.08
N GLY A 273 4.24 9.37 -6.84
CA GLY A 273 5.37 10.31 -6.81
C GLY A 273 6.69 9.76 -7.37
N ASN A 274 6.68 8.58 -7.98
CA ASN A 274 7.90 7.93 -8.46
C ASN A 274 8.40 8.57 -9.77
N LEU A 275 9.72 8.64 -9.91
CA LEU A 275 10.40 8.90 -11.17
C LEU A 275 10.80 7.57 -11.80
N ILE A 276 10.12 7.17 -12.87
CA ILE A 276 10.41 5.94 -13.62
C ILE A 276 10.98 6.35 -14.98
N GLN A 277 12.31 6.27 -15.15
CA GLN A 277 12.97 6.88 -16.29
C GLN A 277 14.01 6.00 -16.98
N GLY A 278 13.97 5.99 -18.32
CA GLY A 278 15.04 5.40 -19.13
C GLY A 278 15.14 3.88 -19.02
N ASN A 279 14.12 3.20 -18.50
CA ASN A 279 14.12 1.75 -18.34
C ASN A 279 13.77 1.04 -19.66
N VAL A 280 14.25 -0.19 -19.80
CA VAL A 280 14.07 -1.01 -21.00
C VAL A 280 13.48 -2.36 -20.64
N ALA A 281 12.37 -2.77 -21.25
CA ALA A 281 11.85 -4.12 -20.99
C ALA A 281 12.71 -5.17 -21.73
N ALA A 282 12.90 -5.03 -23.04
CA ALA A 282 13.63 -5.99 -23.87
C ALA A 282 14.72 -5.33 -24.73
N LEU A 283 15.92 -5.92 -24.76
CA LEU A 283 17.02 -5.44 -25.61
C LEU A 283 16.91 -5.92 -27.07
N ASN A 284 16.51 -7.17 -27.31
CA ASN A 284 16.54 -7.77 -28.66
C ASN A 284 15.22 -8.44 -29.08
N GLY A 285 14.32 -8.72 -28.14
CA GLY A 285 13.05 -9.42 -28.40
C GLY A 285 11.84 -8.64 -27.94
N ASP A 286 10.73 -9.34 -27.73
CA ASP A 286 9.43 -8.72 -27.43
C ASP A 286 9.43 -8.04 -26.06
N GLY A 287 8.89 -6.82 -26.00
CA GLY A 287 8.92 -5.99 -24.81
C GLY A 287 7.56 -5.45 -24.40
N ASN A 288 7.24 -5.55 -23.11
CA ASN A 288 5.99 -5.05 -22.52
C ASN A 288 6.29 -4.10 -21.36
N GLY A 289 5.78 -2.87 -21.37
CA GLY A 289 5.93 -1.93 -20.27
C GLY A 289 7.37 -1.50 -20.06
N GLY A 290 7.91 -0.62 -20.91
CA GLY A 290 9.28 -0.14 -20.77
C GLY A 290 9.55 0.46 -19.40
N GLY A 291 8.66 1.33 -18.94
CA GLY A 291 8.69 1.88 -17.58
C GLY A 291 8.07 0.89 -16.60
N LEU A 292 6.81 0.55 -16.82
CA LEU A 292 6.01 -0.19 -15.87
C LEU A 292 5.02 -1.13 -16.57
N SER A 293 4.82 -2.32 -16.02
CA SER A 293 3.75 -3.22 -16.44
C SER A 293 3.00 -3.76 -15.22
N PHE A 294 1.69 -4.02 -15.37
CA PHE A 294 0.94 -4.73 -14.35
C PHE A 294 -0.10 -5.68 -14.91
N SER A 295 -0.30 -6.78 -14.20
CA SER A 295 -1.22 -7.86 -14.58
C SER A 295 -1.84 -8.48 -13.34
N TYR A 296 -3.16 -8.70 -13.37
CA TYR A 296 -3.99 -9.20 -12.27
C TYR A 296 -3.99 -8.29 -11.04
N GLY A 297 -5.13 -8.17 -10.34
CA GLY A 297 -5.26 -7.29 -9.17
C GLY A 297 -5.83 -5.91 -9.50
N TYR A 298 -5.78 -4.98 -8.54
CA TYR A 298 -6.24 -3.60 -8.72
C TYR A 298 -5.13 -2.63 -8.30
N HIS A 299 -4.59 -1.89 -9.26
CA HIS A 299 -3.43 -1.01 -9.03
C HIS A 299 -3.81 0.45 -9.18
N ARG A 300 -3.10 1.31 -8.43
CA ARG A 300 -3.24 2.77 -8.52
C ARG A 300 -1.90 3.39 -8.86
N LEU A 301 -1.89 4.20 -9.92
CA LEU A 301 -0.74 4.97 -10.36
C LEU A 301 -1.12 6.44 -10.27
N MET A 302 -0.54 7.17 -9.31
CA MET A 302 -0.88 8.55 -9.03
C MET A 302 0.37 9.44 -9.04
N ASP A 303 0.31 10.57 -9.74
CA ASP A 303 1.35 11.62 -9.69
C ASP A 303 2.78 11.14 -9.98
N ASN A 304 2.94 10.08 -10.80
CA ASN A 304 4.25 9.58 -11.20
C ASN A 304 4.76 10.31 -12.45
N ARG A 305 6.09 10.35 -12.58
CA ARG A 305 6.79 10.82 -13.78
C ARG A 305 7.40 9.62 -14.50
N ILE A 306 6.79 9.21 -15.60
CA ILE A 306 7.16 8.03 -16.41
C ILE A 306 7.75 8.53 -17.72
N LEU A 307 9.07 8.59 -17.77
CA LEU A 307 9.80 9.37 -18.77
C LEU A 307 10.79 8.51 -19.58
N SER A 308 10.80 8.67 -20.90
CA SER A 308 11.87 8.13 -21.75
C SER A 308 12.13 6.62 -21.61
N ASN A 309 11.12 5.84 -21.24
CA ASN A 309 11.25 4.39 -21.15
C ASN A 309 11.00 3.75 -22.52
N THR A 310 11.57 2.57 -22.75
CA THR A 310 11.44 1.83 -24.02
C THR A 310 11.00 0.40 -23.78
N ALA A 311 9.90 -0.05 -24.39
CA ALA A 311 9.49 -1.44 -24.20
C ALA A 311 10.44 -2.40 -24.94
N SER A 312 10.77 -2.15 -26.21
CA SER A 312 11.74 -2.99 -26.95
C SER A 312 12.75 -2.19 -27.78
N LEU A 313 14.02 -2.61 -27.70
CA LEU A 313 15.09 -2.20 -28.61
C LEU A 313 15.29 -3.19 -29.79
N GLY A 314 14.49 -4.25 -29.87
CA GLY A 314 14.57 -5.26 -30.92
C GLY A 314 14.08 -4.75 -32.28
N LEU A 315 14.89 -4.95 -33.33
CA LEU A 315 14.60 -4.42 -34.67
C LEU A 315 13.45 -5.12 -35.41
N SER A 316 13.07 -6.32 -34.98
CA SER A 316 11.95 -7.10 -35.55
C SER A 316 10.95 -7.56 -34.48
N ALA A 317 11.06 -7.01 -33.28
CA ALA A 317 10.27 -7.42 -32.11
C ALA A 317 8.95 -6.67 -32.04
N ASN A 318 7.94 -7.30 -31.44
CA ASN A 318 6.72 -6.62 -31.06
C ASN A 318 6.92 -5.89 -29.73
N ALA A 319 6.24 -4.76 -29.57
CA ALA A 319 6.37 -3.97 -28.36
C ALA A 319 5.04 -3.34 -27.93
N SER A 320 4.85 -3.27 -26.62
CA SER A 320 3.60 -2.85 -25.99
C SER A 320 3.90 -1.95 -24.79
N GLY A 321 3.30 -0.76 -24.75
CA GLY A 321 3.38 0.14 -23.59
C GLY A 321 4.78 0.66 -23.33
N GLY A 322 5.23 1.66 -24.09
CA GLY A 322 6.55 2.25 -23.87
C GLY A 322 6.72 2.79 -22.45
N GLY A 323 5.73 3.55 -21.98
CA GLY A 323 5.63 3.98 -20.59
C GLY A 323 5.00 2.89 -19.72
N VAL A 324 3.72 2.61 -19.97
CA VAL A 324 2.88 1.74 -19.13
C VAL A 324 2.16 0.68 -19.96
N ASP A 325 2.24 -0.58 -19.52
CA ASP A 325 1.43 -1.70 -20.00
C ASP A 325 0.47 -2.18 -18.90
N ALA A 326 -0.80 -1.81 -19.03
CA ALA A 326 -1.84 -2.04 -18.05
C ALA A 326 -2.75 -3.20 -18.49
N ARG A 327 -2.76 -4.33 -17.78
CA ARG A 327 -3.52 -5.54 -18.20
C ARG A 327 -4.72 -5.92 -17.32
N THR A 328 -5.04 -5.08 -16.35
CA THR A 328 -6.06 -5.34 -15.35
C THR A 328 -6.67 -4.00 -14.90
N PRO A 329 -7.84 -3.98 -14.23
CA PRO A 329 -8.44 -2.75 -13.73
C PRO A 329 -7.47 -1.92 -12.90
N ALA A 330 -7.40 -0.63 -13.21
CA ALA A 330 -6.51 0.30 -12.55
C ALA A 330 -7.06 1.73 -12.60
N LEU A 331 -6.59 2.55 -11.66
CA LEU A 331 -6.71 4.00 -11.72
C LEU A 331 -5.35 4.59 -12.08
N ILE A 332 -5.29 5.29 -13.20
CA ILE A 332 -4.11 6.03 -13.67
C ILE A 332 -4.46 7.51 -13.64
N GLN A 333 -3.97 8.23 -12.63
CA GLN A 333 -4.37 9.61 -12.36
C GLN A 333 -3.20 10.57 -12.13
N GLY A 334 -3.27 11.78 -12.69
CA GLY A 334 -2.29 12.85 -12.35
C GLY A 334 -0.86 12.60 -12.84
N ASN A 335 -0.62 11.54 -13.62
CA ASN A 335 0.73 11.16 -14.04
C ASN A 335 1.22 12.02 -15.21
N THR A 336 2.54 12.20 -15.29
CA THR A 336 3.22 12.66 -16.50
C THR A 336 3.86 11.47 -17.21
N ILE A 337 3.32 11.09 -18.36
CA ILE A 337 3.79 9.98 -19.19
C ILE A 337 4.34 10.57 -20.48
N ALA A 338 5.65 10.73 -20.57
CA ALA A 338 6.24 11.45 -21.70
C ALA A 338 7.53 10.87 -22.27
N HIS A 339 7.75 11.09 -23.57
CA HIS A 339 8.95 10.67 -24.30
C HIS A 339 9.18 9.16 -24.30
N ASN A 340 8.17 8.34 -23.97
CA ASN A 340 8.32 6.90 -23.95
C ASN A 340 8.17 6.31 -25.36
N ARG A 341 8.78 5.16 -25.60
CA ARG A 341 8.73 4.44 -26.88
C ARG A 341 8.29 3.00 -26.70
N ALA A 342 7.31 2.53 -27.47
CA ALA A 342 7.01 1.09 -27.45
C ALA A 342 8.16 0.31 -28.11
N GLY A 343 8.46 0.53 -29.40
CA GLY A 343 9.59 -0.14 -30.04
C GLY A 343 10.35 0.71 -31.05
N VAL A 344 11.60 0.31 -31.32
CA VAL A 344 12.50 0.93 -32.32
C VAL A 344 12.56 0.19 -33.65
N GLY A 345 11.83 -0.93 -33.75
CA GLY A 345 11.91 -1.87 -34.87
C GLY A 345 10.67 -1.93 -35.75
N ALA A 346 10.74 -2.78 -36.77
CA ALA A 346 9.71 -3.01 -37.78
C ALA A 346 8.57 -3.94 -37.31
N GLY A 347 8.60 -4.44 -36.07
CA GLY A 347 7.51 -5.23 -35.51
C GLY A 347 6.25 -4.40 -35.23
N VAL A 348 5.24 -5.03 -34.63
CA VAL A 348 4.02 -4.32 -34.24
C VAL A 348 4.25 -3.60 -32.93
N ASN A 349 4.08 -2.27 -32.95
CA ASN A 349 4.29 -1.44 -31.77
C ASN A 349 2.98 -0.78 -31.34
N VAL A 350 2.66 -0.89 -30.06
CA VAL A 350 1.35 -0.49 -29.51
C VAL A 350 1.53 0.35 -28.25
N GLY A 351 0.87 1.50 -28.18
CA GLY A 351 0.85 2.33 -26.97
C GLY A 351 2.21 2.91 -26.63
N GLY A 352 2.63 3.98 -27.31
CA GLY A 352 3.91 4.64 -27.00
C GLY A 352 3.97 5.12 -25.55
N GLY A 353 2.93 5.81 -25.08
CA GLY A 353 2.76 6.20 -23.69
C GLY A 353 2.15 5.07 -22.87
N LEU A 354 0.91 4.71 -23.21
CA LEU A 354 0.08 3.77 -22.46
C LEU A 354 -0.60 2.76 -23.39
N VAL A 355 -0.70 1.52 -22.93
CA VAL A 355 -1.57 0.51 -23.51
C VAL A 355 -2.48 -0.09 -22.44
N LEU A 356 -3.77 -0.17 -22.76
CA LEU A 356 -4.82 -0.69 -21.89
C LEU A 356 -5.32 -2.03 -22.44
N LEU A 357 -4.99 -3.09 -21.73
CA LEU A 357 -5.33 -4.47 -22.05
C LEU A 357 -6.21 -5.05 -20.93
N GLY A 358 -7.02 -6.06 -21.25
CA GLY A 358 -7.82 -6.79 -20.27
C GLY A 358 -9.33 -6.72 -20.53
N ALA A 359 -10.10 -7.49 -19.74
CA ALA A 359 -11.54 -7.63 -19.94
C ALA A 359 -12.39 -6.63 -19.14
N ALA A 360 -11.77 -5.84 -18.26
CA ALA A 360 -12.46 -4.95 -17.33
C ALA A 360 -11.92 -3.52 -17.43
N ALA A 361 -12.76 -2.56 -17.03
CA ALA A 361 -12.53 -1.13 -17.24
C ALA A 361 -11.27 -0.60 -16.53
N ILE A 362 -10.53 0.25 -17.24
CA ILE A 362 -9.42 1.02 -16.71
C ILE A 362 -9.77 2.51 -16.80
N THR A 363 -9.49 3.26 -15.74
CA THR A 363 -9.73 4.71 -15.69
C THR A 363 -8.42 5.46 -15.85
N VAL A 364 -8.37 6.34 -16.85
CA VAL A 364 -7.24 7.23 -17.15
C VAL A 364 -7.74 8.66 -17.03
N THR A 365 -7.37 9.36 -15.96
CA THR A 365 -7.86 10.72 -15.68
C THR A 365 -6.78 11.71 -15.29
N ASP A 366 -6.91 12.98 -15.69
CA ASP A 366 -6.02 14.07 -15.26
C ASP A 366 -4.52 13.86 -15.59
N ASN A 367 -4.19 13.06 -16.62
CA ASN A 367 -2.79 12.80 -16.97
C ASN A 367 -2.29 13.75 -18.07
N LEU A 368 -0.98 14.01 -18.05
CA LEU A 368 -0.25 14.55 -19.19
C LEU A 368 0.42 13.40 -19.94
N ILE A 369 0.00 13.14 -21.18
CA ILE A 369 0.51 12.07 -22.04
C ILE A 369 1.11 12.73 -23.28
N ALA A 370 2.44 12.91 -23.30
CA ALA A 370 3.06 13.78 -24.29
C ALA A 370 4.33 13.23 -24.96
N HIS A 371 4.52 13.52 -26.24
CA HIS A 371 5.74 13.18 -26.97
C HIS A 371 6.11 11.69 -26.97
N ASN A 372 5.14 10.80 -26.80
CA ASN A 372 5.38 9.37 -26.84
C ASN A 372 5.32 8.84 -28.28
N VAL A 373 6.03 7.74 -28.53
CA VAL A 373 6.16 7.14 -29.86
C VAL A 373 5.80 5.65 -29.79
N ALA A 374 4.85 5.16 -30.61
CA ALA A 374 4.64 3.71 -30.66
C ALA A 374 5.82 3.04 -31.40
N GLY A 375 6.09 3.38 -32.66
CA GLY A 375 7.29 2.89 -33.34
C GLY A 375 7.58 3.56 -34.67
N PRO A 376 8.59 3.09 -35.43
CA PRO A 376 8.94 3.70 -36.72
C PRO A 376 7.98 3.31 -37.85
N ASP A 377 7.71 2.01 -38.02
CA ASP A 377 7.10 1.50 -39.26
C ASP A 377 5.61 1.14 -39.15
N ARG A 378 5.21 0.49 -38.05
CA ARG A 378 3.81 0.12 -37.80
C ARG A 378 3.43 0.37 -36.34
N GLY A 379 2.63 1.40 -36.12
CA GLY A 379 2.29 1.89 -34.78
C GLY A 379 0.80 2.05 -34.54
N TYR A 380 0.36 1.75 -33.33
CA TYR A 380 -1.01 1.96 -32.87
C TYR A 380 -1.00 2.73 -31.55
N GLY A 381 -1.66 3.89 -31.50
CA GLY A 381 -1.75 4.67 -30.26
C GLY A 381 -0.42 5.25 -29.84
N GLY A 382 -0.01 6.38 -30.41
CA GLY A 382 1.22 7.06 -29.98
C GLY A 382 1.14 7.45 -28.49
N GLY A 383 0.02 8.06 -28.10
CA GLY A 383 -0.29 8.36 -26.70
C GLY A 383 -0.87 7.15 -25.97
N VAL A 384 -2.08 6.75 -26.34
CA VAL A 384 -2.86 5.69 -25.67
C VAL A 384 -3.39 4.69 -26.69
N ALA A 385 -3.24 3.40 -26.42
CA ALA A 385 -3.91 2.32 -27.17
C ALA A 385 -4.85 1.54 -26.24
N VAL A 386 -6.10 1.35 -26.66
CA VAL A 386 -7.16 0.78 -25.82
C VAL A 386 -7.74 -0.48 -26.43
N PHE A 387 -7.62 -1.58 -25.69
CA PHE A 387 -8.25 -2.86 -25.99
C PHE A 387 -9.20 -3.29 -24.86
N ALA A 388 -9.06 -2.70 -23.67
CA ALA A 388 -9.90 -2.97 -22.52
C ALA A 388 -11.28 -2.29 -22.59
N GLY A 389 -12.33 -3.11 -22.58
CA GLY A 389 -13.72 -2.64 -22.68
C GLY A 389 -14.21 -1.95 -21.42
N GLY A 390 -15.12 -0.99 -21.59
CA GLY A 390 -15.70 -0.19 -20.51
C GLY A 390 -14.76 0.86 -19.93
N SER A 391 -13.58 1.06 -20.52
CA SER A 391 -12.58 2.01 -20.03
C SER A 391 -13.06 3.47 -20.14
N LEU A 392 -12.52 4.33 -19.28
CA LEU A 392 -12.79 5.76 -19.24
C LEU A 392 -11.49 6.54 -19.45
N ILE A 393 -11.48 7.41 -20.46
CA ILE A 393 -10.40 8.38 -20.71
C ILE A 393 -10.99 9.77 -20.52
N GLU A 394 -10.60 10.44 -19.44
CA GLU A 394 -11.21 11.70 -19.03
C GLU A 394 -10.19 12.78 -18.63
N ASN A 395 -10.43 14.05 -18.97
CA ASN A 395 -9.64 15.18 -18.47
C ASN A 395 -8.12 15.07 -18.71
N ASN A 396 -7.68 14.32 -19.72
CA ASN A 396 -6.27 14.15 -20.04
C ASN A 396 -5.82 15.18 -21.08
N ARG A 397 -4.52 15.50 -21.04
CA ARG A 397 -3.81 16.25 -22.07
C ARG A 397 -2.93 15.29 -22.87
N ILE A 398 -3.35 14.97 -24.09
CA ILE A 398 -2.69 14.01 -24.98
C ILE A 398 -2.05 14.80 -26.12
N LEU A 399 -0.76 15.08 -25.98
CA LEU A 399 -0.06 16.11 -26.76
C LEU A 399 1.10 15.53 -27.58
N ASP A 400 1.19 15.88 -28.85
CA ASP A 400 2.39 15.67 -29.68
C ASP A 400 2.91 14.22 -29.70
N ASN A 401 2.00 13.23 -29.60
CA ASN A 401 2.36 11.82 -29.67
C ASN A 401 2.37 11.33 -31.12
N VAL A 402 3.18 10.30 -31.39
CA VAL A 402 3.41 9.77 -32.73
C VAL A 402 3.12 8.26 -32.74
N ALA A 403 2.16 7.81 -33.53
CA ALA A 403 1.96 6.36 -33.69
C ALA A 403 3.07 5.77 -34.58
N ALA A 404 3.30 6.30 -35.77
CA ALA A 404 4.40 5.89 -36.65
C ALA A 404 5.27 7.07 -37.11
N GLU A 405 6.59 6.97 -36.97
CA GLU A 405 7.53 8.04 -37.39
C GLU A 405 7.79 8.05 -38.91
N SER A 406 7.86 6.86 -39.53
CA SER A 406 8.20 6.70 -40.95
C SER A 406 7.17 5.91 -41.76
N GLY A 407 6.38 5.06 -41.11
CA GLY A 407 5.46 4.15 -41.78
C GLY A 407 3.98 4.42 -41.51
N ALA A 408 3.23 3.32 -41.48
CA ALA A 408 1.80 3.27 -41.30
C ALA A 408 1.46 3.34 -39.82
N GLY A 409 0.50 4.18 -39.44
CA GLY A 409 0.07 4.24 -38.06
C GLY A 409 -1.35 4.73 -37.90
N ASP A 410 -1.96 4.28 -36.81
CA ASP A 410 -3.34 4.58 -36.49
C ASP A 410 -3.44 5.15 -35.06
N GLY A 411 -4.21 6.22 -34.90
CA GLY A 411 -4.42 6.83 -33.58
C GLY A 411 -3.16 7.49 -33.04
N GLY A 412 -2.74 8.62 -33.63
CA GLY A 412 -1.55 9.34 -33.14
C GLY A 412 -1.67 9.67 -31.65
N GLY A 413 -2.82 10.22 -31.24
CA GLY A 413 -3.18 10.41 -29.84
C GLY A 413 -3.74 9.13 -29.22
N ILE A 414 -4.89 8.68 -29.72
CA ILE A 414 -5.66 7.57 -29.14
C ILE A 414 -6.02 6.54 -30.22
N TYR A 415 -5.74 5.27 -29.95
CA TYR A 415 -6.19 4.12 -30.74
C TYR A 415 -7.18 3.28 -29.93
N ILE A 416 -8.31 2.88 -30.51
CA ILE A 416 -9.38 2.16 -29.83
C ILE A 416 -9.77 0.91 -30.63
N ASP A 417 -9.69 -0.25 -29.97
CA ASP A 417 -10.06 -1.56 -30.48
C ASP A 417 -10.77 -2.35 -29.36
N THR A 418 -11.93 -1.85 -28.96
CA THR A 418 -12.71 -2.40 -27.85
C THR A 418 -14.21 -2.12 -28.02
N PRO A 419 -15.12 -2.97 -27.53
CA PRO A 419 -16.56 -2.84 -27.78
C PRO A 419 -17.26 -1.71 -27.05
N THR A 420 -16.71 -1.17 -25.97
CA THR A 420 -17.30 -0.03 -25.24
C THR A 420 -16.21 0.85 -24.64
N ILE A 421 -16.37 2.17 -24.74
CA ILE A 421 -15.47 3.14 -24.11
C ILE A 421 -16.14 4.51 -24.01
N THR A 422 -15.75 5.28 -22.99
CA THR A 422 -16.05 6.71 -22.90
C THR A 422 -14.76 7.51 -22.98
N VAL A 423 -14.69 8.42 -23.95
CA VAL A 423 -13.62 9.41 -24.10
C VAL A 423 -14.25 10.79 -23.92
N ARG A 424 -13.96 11.46 -22.80
CA ARG A 424 -14.59 12.75 -22.51
C ARG A 424 -13.67 13.83 -21.97
N SER A 425 -13.95 15.08 -22.28
CA SER A 425 -13.27 16.23 -21.67
C SER A 425 -11.74 16.24 -21.85
N ASN A 426 -11.22 15.58 -22.89
CA ASN A 426 -9.78 15.52 -23.15
C ASN A 426 -9.34 16.63 -24.12
N LEU A 427 -8.11 17.12 -23.93
CA LEU A 427 -7.39 17.88 -24.95
C LEU A 427 -6.46 16.93 -25.71
N VAL A 428 -6.72 16.74 -27.00
CA VAL A 428 -5.94 15.88 -27.90
C VAL A 428 -5.35 16.75 -29.01
N GLN A 429 -4.08 17.11 -28.88
CA GLN A 429 -3.47 18.13 -29.72
C GLN A 429 -2.11 17.73 -30.29
N GLY A 430 -1.85 18.09 -31.55
CA GLY A 430 -0.52 17.95 -32.17
C GLY A 430 -0.10 16.51 -32.46
N ASN A 431 -0.99 15.54 -32.29
CA ASN A 431 -0.64 14.13 -32.44
C ASN A 431 -0.58 13.73 -33.93
N THR A 432 0.33 12.81 -34.25
CA THR A 432 0.58 12.35 -35.63
C THR A 432 0.38 10.83 -35.73
N ALA A 433 -0.51 10.39 -36.61
CA ALA A 433 -0.73 8.96 -36.83
C ALA A 433 0.43 8.31 -37.59
N GLY A 434 0.94 8.97 -38.63
CA GLY A 434 1.97 8.41 -39.51
C GLY A 434 2.25 9.32 -40.69
N VAL A 435 3.18 8.91 -41.55
CA VAL A 435 3.61 9.71 -42.72
C VAL A 435 3.48 8.98 -44.05
N SER A 436 3.32 7.65 -44.05
CA SER A 436 3.18 6.86 -45.28
C SER A 436 2.35 5.59 -45.11
N GLY A 437 1.79 5.06 -46.20
CA GLY A 437 0.94 3.86 -46.16
C GLY A 437 -0.46 4.14 -45.58
N THR A 438 -0.97 3.20 -44.78
CA THR A 438 -2.28 3.35 -44.12
C THR A 438 -2.12 4.21 -42.87
N VAL A 439 -2.54 5.48 -42.95
CA VAL A 439 -2.37 6.46 -41.87
C VAL A 439 -3.71 7.07 -41.49
N ARG A 440 -4.19 6.77 -40.28
CA ARG A 440 -5.59 7.03 -39.89
C ARG A 440 -5.72 7.63 -38.49
N GLY A 441 -6.58 8.62 -38.33
CA GLY A 441 -6.94 9.16 -37.01
C GLY A 441 -5.77 9.81 -36.30
N GLY A 442 -5.39 11.03 -36.69
CA GLY A 442 -4.26 11.74 -36.07
C GLY A 442 -4.49 11.96 -34.57
N GLY A 443 -5.69 12.45 -34.23
CA GLY A 443 -6.12 12.59 -32.84
C GLY A 443 -6.63 11.27 -32.27
N LEU A 444 -7.66 10.69 -32.89
CA LEU A 444 -8.28 9.43 -32.46
C LEU A 444 -8.68 8.54 -33.63
N TYR A 445 -8.44 7.24 -33.48
CA TYR A 445 -8.88 6.20 -34.39
C TYR A 445 -9.69 5.12 -33.67
N ILE A 446 -10.82 4.71 -34.25
CA ILE A 446 -11.60 3.55 -33.81
C ILE A 446 -11.55 2.47 -34.88
N TRP A 447 -11.18 1.25 -34.49
CA TRP A 447 -11.05 0.12 -35.40
C TRP A 447 -12.39 -0.45 -35.87
N ARG A 448 -13.24 -0.99 -34.97
CA ARG A 448 -14.49 -1.68 -35.36
C ARG A 448 -15.47 -2.06 -34.24
N TYR A 449 -16.27 -1.15 -33.67
CA TYR A 449 -17.27 -1.53 -32.64
C TYR A 449 -18.48 -0.60 -32.50
N PRO A 450 -19.65 -1.08 -32.03
CA PRO A 450 -20.78 -0.23 -31.64
C PRO A 450 -20.55 0.44 -30.28
N ASP A 451 -21.36 1.44 -29.90
CA ASP A 451 -21.45 2.01 -28.55
C ASP A 451 -20.20 2.75 -28.01
N MET A 452 -19.68 3.69 -28.82
CA MET A 452 -18.55 4.55 -28.45
C MET A 452 -19.05 5.94 -28.05
N VAL A 453 -18.66 6.44 -26.87
CA VAL A 453 -19.01 7.81 -26.45
C VAL A 453 -17.79 8.72 -26.52
N ILE A 454 -17.86 9.73 -27.38
CA ILE A 454 -16.81 10.76 -27.56
C ILE A 454 -17.47 12.10 -27.28
N GLN A 455 -17.26 12.63 -26.08
CA GLN A 455 -18.02 13.77 -25.58
C GLN A 455 -17.14 14.91 -25.06
N ALA A 456 -17.44 16.16 -25.38
CA ALA A 456 -16.78 17.32 -24.76
C ALA A 456 -15.24 17.37 -24.95
N ASN A 457 -14.70 16.73 -25.99
CA ASN A 457 -13.26 16.71 -26.24
C ASN A 457 -12.85 17.84 -27.20
N ARG A 458 -11.57 18.20 -27.12
CA ARG A 458 -10.92 19.21 -27.95
C ARG A 458 -9.82 18.56 -28.77
N PHE A 459 -10.05 18.36 -30.07
CA PHE A 459 -9.12 17.74 -31.02
C PHE A 459 -8.51 18.80 -31.94
N PHE A 460 -7.25 19.18 -31.69
CA PHE A 460 -6.59 20.28 -32.41
C PHE A 460 -5.28 19.90 -33.11
N SER A 461 -5.08 20.40 -34.33
CA SER A 461 -3.76 20.33 -35.00
C SER A 461 -3.17 18.92 -35.08
N ASN A 462 -4.02 17.89 -35.10
CA ASN A 462 -3.58 16.51 -35.27
C ASN A 462 -3.44 16.17 -36.77
N THR A 463 -2.55 15.23 -37.08
CA THR A 463 -2.13 14.94 -38.46
C THR A 463 -2.30 13.46 -38.81
N ALA A 464 -3.00 13.18 -39.92
CA ALA A 464 -3.09 11.87 -40.55
C ALA A 464 -3.37 12.02 -42.05
N LEU A 465 -3.27 10.94 -42.84
CA LEU A 465 -3.73 10.98 -44.25
C LEU A 465 -5.25 10.88 -44.36
N GLN A 466 -5.89 10.19 -43.41
CA GLN A 466 -7.33 10.00 -43.33
C GLN A 466 -7.82 10.28 -41.90
N GLY A 467 -8.73 11.23 -41.73
CA GLY A 467 -9.23 11.60 -40.40
C GLY A 467 -8.16 12.28 -39.56
N GLY A 468 -7.74 13.48 -39.96
CA GLY A 468 -6.68 14.22 -39.27
C GLY A 468 -6.97 14.36 -37.78
N GLY A 469 -8.22 14.74 -37.45
CA GLY A 469 -8.72 14.74 -36.07
C GLY A 469 -9.18 13.34 -35.69
N LEU A 470 -10.23 12.86 -36.37
CA LEU A 470 -10.92 11.62 -36.05
C LEU A 470 -11.08 10.74 -37.27
N MET A 471 -10.83 9.44 -37.10
CA MET A 471 -11.33 8.43 -38.03
C MET A 471 -12.10 7.35 -37.26
N LEU A 472 -13.40 7.25 -37.51
CA LEU A 472 -14.30 6.32 -36.85
C LEU A 472 -14.72 5.26 -37.86
N ASN A 473 -14.17 4.05 -37.72
CA ASN A 473 -14.60 2.89 -38.49
C ASN A 473 -15.58 2.06 -37.66
N SER A 474 -16.75 2.65 -37.37
CA SER A 474 -17.68 2.15 -36.36
C SER A 474 -19.12 2.49 -36.76
N VAL A 475 -20.03 1.57 -36.44
CA VAL A 475 -21.48 1.74 -36.58
C VAL A 475 -22.07 1.79 -35.17
N GLY A 476 -22.51 2.96 -34.70
CA GLY A 476 -23.03 3.18 -33.33
C GLY A 476 -22.22 4.10 -32.41
N PHE A 477 -21.41 5.01 -32.94
CA PHE A 477 -20.73 6.04 -32.13
C PHE A 477 -21.67 7.19 -31.74
N ARG A 478 -21.34 7.87 -30.65
CA ARG A 478 -21.93 9.15 -30.22
C ARG A 478 -20.81 10.18 -30.14
N LEU A 479 -20.71 11.04 -31.15
CA LEU A 479 -19.77 12.15 -31.22
C LEU A 479 -20.50 13.44 -30.85
N ILE A 480 -20.29 13.94 -29.63
CA ILE A 480 -21.14 14.97 -29.05
C ILE A 480 -20.35 16.09 -28.36
N ASN A 481 -20.71 17.36 -28.55
CA ASN A 481 -20.07 18.51 -27.87
C ASN A 481 -18.57 18.61 -28.10
N ASN A 482 -18.04 18.17 -29.23
CA ASN A 482 -16.60 18.22 -29.47
C ASN A 482 -16.22 19.47 -30.27
N TRP A 483 -15.06 20.03 -29.94
CA TRP A 483 -14.32 20.91 -30.85
C TRP A 483 -13.31 20.08 -31.61
N ILE A 484 -13.44 20.06 -32.94
CA ILE A 484 -12.55 19.31 -33.82
C ILE A 484 -12.05 20.30 -34.86
N ALA A 485 -10.82 20.78 -34.72
CA ALA A 485 -10.39 21.87 -35.58
C ALA A 485 -8.90 21.89 -35.91
N ALA A 486 -8.56 22.59 -36.98
CA ALA A 486 -7.18 22.75 -37.45
C ALA A 486 -6.41 21.43 -37.70
N ASN A 487 -7.12 20.30 -37.80
CA ASN A 487 -6.52 19.01 -38.04
C ASN A 487 -6.16 18.85 -39.53
N GLN A 488 -5.01 18.23 -39.80
CA GLN A 488 -4.43 18.04 -41.12
C GLN A 488 -4.75 16.65 -41.67
N ALA A 489 -5.39 16.60 -42.83
CA ALA A 489 -5.81 15.43 -43.58
C ALA A 489 -5.70 15.67 -45.10
N PRO A 490 -4.48 15.68 -45.68
CA PRO A 490 -4.26 16.10 -47.08
C PRO A 490 -5.03 15.30 -48.13
N THR A 491 -5.38 14.06 -47.83
CA THR A 491 -6.12 13.14 -48.71
C THR A 491 -7.48 12.73 -48.14
N GLY A 492 -7.96 13.40 -47.09
CA GLY A 492 -9.15 13.01 -46.35
C GLY A 492 -9.90 14.18 -45.73
N ALA A 493 -10.57 13.90 -44.60
CA ALA A 493 -11.33 14.88 -43.84
C ALA A 493 -10.76 15.07 -42.43
N GLY A 494 -11.10 16.19 -41.79
CA GLY A 494 -10.88 16.38 -40.36
C GLY A 494 -11.55 15.30 -39.52
N VAL A 495 -12.78 14.93 -39.91
CA VAL A 495 -13.55 13.80 -39.37
C VAL A 495 -13.95 12.85 -40.49
N LEU A 496 -13.47 11.61 -40.43
CA LEU A 496 -13.84 10.56 -41.37
C LEU A 496 -14.70 9.49 -40.68
N LEU A 497 -15.90 9.25 -41.20
CA LEU A 497 -16.88 8.31 -40.68
C LEU A 497 -17.10 7.20 -41.70
N VAL A 498 -16.76 5.96 -41.37
CA VAL A 498 -16.90 4.81 -42.27
C VAL A 498 -17.60 3.68 -41.53
N GLY A 499 -18.47 2.96 -42.23
CA GLY A 499 -19.14 1.80 -41.67
C GLY A 499 -18.28 0.54 -41.74
N ASP A 500 -18.56 -0.40 -40.84
CA ASP A 500 -17.82 -1.64 -40.73
C ASP A 500 -18.18 -2.67 -41.81
N GLY A 501 -19.23 -2.42 -42.61
CA GLY A 501 -19.75 -3.32 -43.66
C GLY A 501 -20.36 -4.62 -43.15
N VAL A 502 -20.40 -4.85 -41.83
CA VAL A 502 -20.88 -6.10 -41.20
C VAL A 502 -22.17 -5.88 -40.45
N ASN A 503 -22.36 -4.71 -39.83
CA ASN A 503 -23.55 -4.36 -39.05
C ASN A 503 -24.28 -3.15 -39.67
N PRO A 504 -24.95 -3.31 -40.83
CA PRO A 504 -25.54 -2.21 -41.59
C PRO A 504 -26.77 -1.56 -40.92
N ASN A 505 -27.13 -1.94 -39.69
CA ASN A 505 -28.34 -1.46 -39.01
C ASN A 505 -28.08 -0.50 -37.84
N THR A 506 -26.82 -0.30 -37.44
CA THR A 506 -26.48 0.59 -36.32
C THR A 506 -26.13 1.97 -36.83
N GLU A 507 -26.75 3.00 -36.25
CA GLU A 507 -26.60 4.40 -36.66
C GLU A 507 -25.62 5.13 -35.73
N GLY A 508 -24.65 5.83 -36.32
CA GLY A 508 -23.78 6.77 -35.60
C GLY A 508 -24.44 8.14 -35.47
N MET A 509 -24.15 8.83 -34.38
CA MET A 509 -24.62 10.18 -34.12
C MET A 509 -23.46 11.16 -34.06
N PHE A 510 -23.60 12.31 -34.72
CA PHE A 510 -22.72 13.47 -34.53
C PHE A 510 -23.57 14.72 -34.26
N SER A 511 -23.65 15.15 -33.01
CA SER A 511 -24.52 16.27 -32.62
C SER A 511 -23.80 17.30 -31.80
N HIS A 512 -24.14 18.58 -31.96
CA HIS A 512 -23.57 19.68 -31.17
C HIS A 512 -22.04 19.72 -31.28
N ASN A 513 -21.47 19.49 -32.46
CA ASN A 513 -20.03 19.60 -32.65
C ASN A 513 -19.68 20.89 -33.40
N THR A 514 -18.51 21.43 -33.09
CA THR A 514 -17.88 22.49 -33.88
C THR A 514 -16.68 21.89 -34.64
N ILE A 515 -16.79 21.85 -35.97
CA ILE A 515 -15.81 21.20 -36.87
C ILE A 515 -15.26 22.25 -37.83
N ALA A 516 -13.99 22.61 -37.69
CA ALA A 516 -13.49 23.81 -38.38
C ALA A 516 -12.04 23.80 -38.83
N ARG A 517 -11.74 24.61 -39.86
CA ARG A 517 -10.38 24.97 -40.30
C ARG A 517 -9.50 23.77 -40.69
N HIS A 518 -10.08 22.75 -41.31
CA HIS A 518 -9.31 21.62 -41.84
C HIS A 518 -8.67 21.97 -43.19
N ASP A 519 -7.49 21.41 -43.48
CA ASP A 519 -6.84 21.54 -44.80
C ASP A 519 -7.55 20.73 -45.92
N GLY A 520 -8.47 19.85 -45.53
CA GLY A 520 -9.37 19.07 -46.38
C GLY A 520 -10.85 19.29 -46.06
N GLN A 521 -11.66 18.25 -46.20
CA GLN A 521 -13.10 18.30 -45.91
C GLN A 521 -13.32 18.36 -44.40
N GLY A 522 -14.42 18.96 -43.94
CA GLY A 522 -14.80 18.96 -42.53
C GLY A 522 -15.17 17.56 -42.07
N VAL A 523 -16.26 17.03 -42.62
CA VAL A 523 -16.76 15.68 -42.38
C VAL A 523 -16.87 14.93 -43.71
N ALA A 524 -16.30 13.72 -43.76
CA ALA A 524 -16.53 12.76 -44.84
C ALA A 524 -17.27 11.54 -44.30
N VAL A 525 -18.37 11.17 -44.94
CA VAL A 525 -19.13 9.96 -44.67
C VAL A 525 -18.85 8.97 -45.79
N GLY A 526 -18.22 7.85 -45.47
CA GLY A 526 -17.78 6.81 -46.40
C GLY A 526 -18.73 5.61 -46.47
N ASP A 527 -18.36 4.63 -47.28
CA ASP A 527 -19.13 3.40 -47.50
C ASP A 527 -19.59 2.73 -46.20
N TYR A 528 -20.79 2.15 -46.25
CA TYR A 528 -21.47 1.45 -45.17
C TYR A 528 -21.80 2.29 -43.92
N ALA A 529 -21.41 3.56 -43.86
CA ALA A 529 -21.73 4.42 -42.73
C ALA A 529 -23.21 4.81 -42.76
N ARG A 530 -23.88 4.71 -41.62
CA ARG A 530 -25.22 5.25 -41.41
C ARG A 530 -25.14 6.25 -40.28
N VAL A 531 -25.34 7.52 -40.61
CA VAL A 531 -25.05 8.62 -39.70
C VAL A 531 -26.19 9.61 -39.68
N THR A 532 -26.63 9.97 -38.47
CA THR A 532 -27.49 11.11 -38.24
C THR A 532 -26.77 12.21 -37.47
N GLY A 533 -26.98 13.47 -37.85
CA GLY A 533 -26.42 14.61 -37.14
C GLY A 533 -27.43 15.69 -36.82
N TYR A 534 -27.20 16.42 -35.72
CA TYR A 534 -28.04 17.52 -35.28
C TYR A 534 -27.19 18.68 -34.79
N ASN A 535 -27.55 19.92 -35.12
CA ASN A 535 -27.02 21.12 -34.48
C ASN A 535 -25.48 21.21 -34.53
N ASN A 536 -24.86 20.97 -35.69
CA ASN A 536 -23.40 21.08 -35.82
C ASN A 536 -23.00 22.40 -36.51
N ILE A 537 -21.87 22.97 -36.12
CA ILE A 537 -21.21 24.05 -36.87
C ILE A 537 -20.08 23.44 -37.71
N LEU A 538 -20.10 23.73 -39.01
CA LEU A 538 -19.02 23.44 -39.93
C LEU A 538 -18.51 24.75 -40.51
N ALA A 539 -17.23 25.05 -40.29
CA ALA A 539 -16.69 26.37 -40.59
C ALA A 539 -15.24 26.36 -41.12
N ASP A 540 -14.94 27.24 -42.08
CA ASP A 540 -13.62 27.41 -42.68
C ASP A 540 -12.99 26.09 -43.22
N ASN A 541 -13.80 25.15 -43.72
CA ASN A 541 -13.31 23.92 -44.34
C ASN A 541 -13.32 24.04 -45.88
N SER A 542 -12.52 23.21 -46.56
CA SER A 542 -12.57 23.19 -48.03
C SER A 542 -13.95 22.76 -48.56
N VAL A 543 -14.62 21.85 -47.85
CA VAL A 543 -16.03 21.45 -48.01
C VAL A 543 -16.53 21.07 -46.62
N GLY A 544 -17.77 21.41 -46.28
CA GLY A 544 -18.35 21.11 -44.98
C GLY A 544 -18.56 19.61 -44.76
N ILE A 545 -19.60 19.04 -45.39
CA ILE A 545 -19.88 17.59 -45.35
C ILE A 545 -19.85 17.03 -46.76
N THR A 546 -19.16 15.90 -46.93
CA THR A 546 -19.19 15.12 -48.18
C THR A 546 -19.70 13.71 -47.91
N LEU A 547 -20.60 13.22 -48.77
CA LEU A 547 -20.98 11.82 -48.83
C LEU A 547 -20.19 11.12 -49.93
N THR A 548 -19.39 10.13 -49.55
CA THR A 548 -18.56 9.30 -50.43
C THR A 548 -19.06 7.86 -50.37
N GLY A 549 -19.16 7.16 -51.49
CA GLY A 549 -19.72 5.78 -51.49
C GLY A 549 -21.25 5.71 -51.55
N HIS A 550 -21.86 6.56 -52.40
CA HIS A 550 -23.32 6.80 -52.52
C HIS A 550 -24.24 5.57 -52.63
N THR A 551 -23.70 4.37 -52.88
CA THR A 551 -24.51 3.15 -52.96
C THR A 551 -24.79 2.50 -51.61
N SER A 552 -24.00 2.78 -50.56
CA SER A 552 -24.09 2.08 -49.28
C SER A 552 -24.10 2.99 -48.04
N ALA A 553 -23.67 4.25 -48.18
CA ALA A 553 -23.66 5.23 -47.09
C ALA A 553 -24.99 6.00 -47.00
N THR A 554 -25.45 6.30 -45.79
CA THR A 554 -26.62 7.17 -45.54
C THR A 554 -26.28 8.27 -44.55
N LEU A 555 -26.59 9.51 -44.92
CA LEU A 555 -26.42 10.68 -44.08
C LEU A 555 -27.76 11.42 -43.98
N VAL A 556 -28.19 11.71 -42.75
CA VAL A 556 -29.27 12.66 -42.47
C VAL A 556 -28.74 13.66 -41.45
N HIS A 557 -28.77 14.95 -41.75
CA HIS A 557 -28.38 15.94 -40.76
C HIS A 557 -29.33 17.12 -40.73
N TYR A 558 -29.62 17.59 -39.52
CA TYR A 558 -30.58 18.66 -39.26
C TYR A 558 -29.86 19.88 -38.69
N ARG A 559 -30.26 21.07 -39.14
CA ARG A 559 -29.83 22.35 -38.55
C ARG A 559 -28.31 22.47 -38.40
N THR A 560 -27.60 22.03 -39.42
CA THR A 560 -26.16 22.27 -39.53
C THR A 560 -25.95 23.70 -40.05
N LEU A 561 -25.09 24.46 -39.37
CA LEU A 561 -24.65 25.77 -39.80
C LEU A 561 -23.35 25.65 -40.58
N PHE A 562 -23.28 26.28 -41.75
CA PHE A 562 -22.12 26.28 -42.65
C PHE A 562 -21.57 27.68 -42.87
N TRP A 563 -20.26 27.91 -42.64
CA TRP A 563 -19.62 29.22 -42.90
C TRP A 563 -18.09 29.30 -42.74
N PRO A 564 -17.35 29.90 -43.68
CA PRO A 564 -17.50 29.77 -45.13
C PRO A 564 -16.90 28.42 -45.56
N ASP A 565 -17.76 27.46 -45.87
CA ASP A 565 -17.31 26.24 -46.56
C ASP A 565 -17.52 26.41 -48.07
N ALA A 566 -16.67 25.80 -48.91
CA ALA A 566 -16.86 25.91 -50.36
C ALA A 566 -18.15 25.22 -50.84
N ALA A 567 -18.61 25.62 -52.03
CA ALA A 567 -19.79 25.02 -52.66
C ALA A 567 -19.57 23.51 -52.91
N GLY A 568 -20.55 22.68 -52.56
CA GLY A 568 -20.51 21.22 -52.72
C GLY A 568 -20.82 20.42 -51.46
N SER A 569 -21.01 21.07 -50.31
CA SER A 569 -21.46 20.42 -49.09
C SER A 569 -22.84 19.77 -49.25
N GLU A 570 -23.03 18.60 -48.62
CA GLU A 570 -24.36 18.00 -48.48
C GLU A 570 -25.31 18.98 -47.75
N PRO A 571 -26.48 19.31 -48.32
CA PRO A 571 -27.30 20.42 -47.85
C PRO A 571 -28.09 20.10 -46.58
N GLY A 572 -28.32 18.83 -46.26
CA GLY A 572 -29.10 18.40 -45.09
C GLY A 572 -30.55 18.89 -45.07
N ILE A 573 -31.15 18.86 -43.88
CA ILE A 573 -32.52 19.29 -43.62
C ILE A 573 -32.49 20.56 -42.78
N SER A 574 -33.12 21.62 -43.29
CA SER A 574 -33.13 22.95 -42.67
C SER A 574 -31.73 23.47 -42.31
N PRO A 575 -30.77 23.51 -43.27
CA PRO A 575 -29.44 24.05 -43.02
C PRO A 575 -29.50 25.55 -42.74
N LEU A 576 -28.52 26.04 -41.99
CA LEU A 576 -28.28 27.47 -41.80
C LEU A 576 -26.99 27.86 -42.52
N ILE A 577 -26.96 29.08 -43.05
CA ILE A 577 -25.77 29.71 -43.62
C ILE A 577 -25.60 31.04 -42.90
N GLY A 578 -24.48 31.21 -42.19
CA GLY A 578 -24.21 32.43 -41.45
C GLY A 578 -22.97 32.30 -40.58
N ASP A 579 -22.36 33.44 -40.25
CA ASP A 579 -21.12 33.48 -39.48
C ASP A 579 -21.30 32.95 -38.05
N PRO A 580 -20.61 31.88 -37.62
CA PRO A 580 -20.61 31.46 -36.22
C PRO A 580 -19.88 32.48 -35.34
N ALA A 581 -19.13 33.43 -35.92
CA ALA A 581 -18.51 34.56 -35.26
C ALA A 581 -17.73 34.14 -34.00
N PHE A 582 -16.78 33.21 -34.16
CA PHE A 582 -15.96 32.71 -33.07
C PHE A 582 -15.08 33.80 -32.44
N VAL A 583 -14.79 33.69 -31.14
CA VAL A 583 -13.94 34.63 -30.40
C VAL A 583 -12.52 34.71 -31.00
N ASP A 584 -11.81 33.58 -31.12
CA ASP A 584 -10.48 33.52 -31.74
C ASP A 584 -10.18 32.11 -32.28
N ALA A 585 -10.86 31.75 -33.38
CA ALA A 585 -10.68 30.44 -34.02
C ALA A 585 -9.25 30.19 -34.53
N ALA A 586 -8.43 31.24 -34.70
CA ALA A 586 -7.03 31.08 -35.09
C ALA A 586 -6.14 30.57 -33.95
N GLN A 587 -6.50 30.88 -32.71
CA GLN A 587 -5.85 30.38 -31.49
C GLN A 587 -6.54 29.16 -30.87
N GLY A 588 -7.58 28.63 -31.53
CA GLY A 588 -8.31 27.46 -31.08
C GLY A 588 -9.47 27.76 -30.11
N ASP A 589 -9.90 29.02 -30.04
CA ASP A 589 -11.05 29.45 -29.25
C ASP A 589 -12.30 29.53 -30.14
N TYR A 590 -13.20 28.56 -29.95
CA TYR A 590 -14.42 28.38 -30.75
C TYR A 590 -15.70 28.77 -30.00
N HIS A 591 -15.59 29.54 -28.91
CA HIS A 591 -16.77 30.13 -28.30
C HIS A 591 -17.43 31.12 -29.25
N LEU A 592 -18.75 31.23 -29.18
CA LEU A 592 -19.55 32.15 -29.98
C LEU A 592 -19.44 33.58 -29.45
N THR A 593 -19.50 34.57 -30.35
CA THR A 593 -19.70 35.98 -29.98
C THR A 593 -21.15 36.40 -30.18
N SER A 594 -21.55 37.56 -29.63
CA SER A 594 -22.91 38.09 -29.75
C SER A 594 -23.37 38.38 -31.18
N ALA A 595 -22.47 38.32 -32.16
CA ALA A 595 -22.77 38.51 -33.57
C ALA A 595 -23.08 37.19 -34.30
N SER A 596 -22.99 36.05 -33.60
CA SER A 596 -23.10 34.72 -34.19
C SER A 596 -24.50 34.43 -34.72
N ALA A 597 -24.55 33.83 -35.91
CA ALA A 597 -25.76 33.27 -36.49
C ALA A 597 -26.17 31.92 -35.88
N ALA A 598 -25.32 31.34 -35.03
CA ALA A 598 -25.59 30.07 -34.35
C ALA A 598 -26.51 30.22 -33.13
N ILE A 599 -26.61 31.43 -32.57
CA ILE A 599 -27.34 31.70 -31.33
C ILE A 599 -28.85 31.51 -31.50
N ASP A 600 -29.49 30.84 -30.54
CA ASP A 600 -30.93 30.61 -30.43
C ASP A 600 -31.58 30.03 -31.71
N ALA A 601 -30.81 29.29 -32.50
CA ALA A 601 -31.21 28.89 -33.85
C ALA A 601 -31.98 27.55 -33.90
N VAL A 602 -32.11 26.85 -32.77
CA VAL A 602 -32.74 25.52 -32.70
C VAL A 602 -33.87 25.47 -31.66
N PRO A 603 -35.12 25.17 -32.06
CA PRO A 603 -36.23 25.01 -31.12
C PRO A 603 -36.07 23.78 -30.20
N ASN A 604 -36.55 23.91 -28.96
CA ASN A 604 -36.41 22.98 -27.82
C ASN A 604 -37.10 21.61 -27.96
N VAL A 605 -36.92 20.91 -29.09
CA VAL A 605 -37.58 19.62 -29.37
C VAL A 605 -36.57 18.52 -29.69
N TRP A 606 -35.27 18.84 -29.71
CA TRP A 606 -34.19 17.95 -30.15
C TRP A 606 -32.97 17.92 -29.19
N HIS A 607 -33.13 18.34 -27.93
CA HIS A 607 -32.06 18.29 -26.93
C HIS A 607 -31.72 16.84 -26.59
N VAL A 608 -30.43 16.49 -26.73
CA VAL A 608 -29.89 15.17 -26.37
C VAL A 608 -29.01 15.25 -25.11
N LEU A 609 -28.78 16.47 -24.57
CA LEU A 609 -27.81 16.76 -23.51
C LEU A 609 -28.30 17.88 -22.61
N ASP A 610 -27.81 17.85 -21.36
CA ASP A 610 -28.10 18.88 -20.35
C ASP A 610 -27.05 20.01 -20.34
N ASP A 611 -25.82 19.76 -20.79
CA ASP A 611 -24.72 20.73 -20.77
C ASP A 611 -23.93 20.82 -22.10
N ASP A 612 -23.26 21.94 -22.35
CA ASP A 612 -22.38 22.21 -23.49
C ASP A 612 -20.91 21.76 -23.26
N ILE A 613 -19.95 22.22 -24.08
CA ILE A 613 -18.53 21.85 -23.96
C ILE A 613 -17.83 22.45 -22.72
N ASP A 614 -18.33 23.55 -22.18
CA ASP A 614 -17.79 24.20 -20.98
C ASP A 614 -18.64 23.89 -19.74
N GLY A 615 -19.60 22.96 -19.84
CA GLY A 615 -20.47 22.54 -18.75
C GLY A 615 -21.61 23.52 -18.47
N GLN A 616 -21.94 24.39 -19.42
CA GLN A 616 -23.07 25.31 -19.33
C GLN A 616 -24.37 24.58 -19.66
N SER A 617 -25.41 24.81 -18.87
CA SER A 617 -26.70 24.18 -19.13
C SER A 617 -27.31 24.63 -20.45
N ARG A 618 -27.91 23.66 -21.16
CA ARG A 618 -28.47 23.82 -22.49
C ARG A 618 -29.99 23.48 -22.48
N PRO A 619 -30.89 24.32 -23.02
CA PRO A 619 -30.62 25.64 -23.61
C PRO A 619 -30.41 26.72 -22.55
N TYR A 620 -29.70 27.78 -22.91
CA TYR A 620 -29.53 28.95 -22.06
C TYR A 620 -30.24 30.20 -22.64
N PRO A 621 -31.12 30.87 -21.87
CA PRO A 621 -31.62 30.49 -20.55
C PRO A 621 -32.55 29.27 -20.63
N ALA A 622 -32.73 28.56 -19.51
CA ALA A 622 -33.58 27.38 -19.44
C ALA A 622 -34.99 27.62 -20.01
N GLY A 623 -35.41 26.78 -20.96
CA GLY A 623 -36.66 26.93 -21.72
C GLY A 623 -36.55 27.78 -22.99
N GLY A 624 -35.36 28.27 -23.32
CA GLY A 624 -35.00 28.97 -24.55
C GLY A 624 -34.76 28.04 -25.75
N TYR A 625 -34.07 28.57 -26.75
CA TYR A 625 -33.62 27.85 -27.95
C TYR A 625 -32.19 27.37 -27.74
N ASP A 626 -31.82 26.28 -28.40
CA ASP A 626 -30.45 25.77 -28.46
C ASP A 626 -29.63 26.61 -29.45
N ASP A 627 -28.40 26.91 -29.07
CA ASP A 627 -27.39 27.31 -30.06
C ASP A 627 -26.95 26.12 -30.91
N ILE A 628 -26.54 26.40 -32.15
CA ILE A 628 -25.92 25.40 -33.01
C ILE A 628 -24.45 25.25 -32.61
N GLY A 629 -23.95 24.01 -32.54
CA GLY A 629 -22.54 23.71 -32.26
C GLY A 629 -22.31 23.20 -30.84
N ALA A 630 -21.03 23.17 -30.45
CA ALA A 630 -20.61 22.61 -29.16
C ALA A 630 -20.69 23.60 -27.98
N ASP A 631 -20.69 24.90 -28.28
CA ASP A 631 -20.74 25.98 -27.31
C ASP A 631 -22.18 26.51 -27.21
N GLU A 632 -22.63 26.81 -26.00
CA GLU A 632 -23.84 27.61 -25.76
C GLU A 632 -23.40 29.03 -25.38
N PHE A 633 -23.91 30.03 -26.08
CA PHE A 633 -23.50 31.41 -25.93
C PHE A 633 -23.83 31.91 -24.52
N PRO A 634 -22.81 32.27 -23.71
CA PRO A 634 -23.02 32.51 -22.31
C PRO A 634 -23.67 33.88 -22.03
N PRO A 635 -24.33 34.03 -20.86
CA PRO A 635 -24.72 35.34 -20.36
C PRO A 635 -23.50 36.23 -20.08
N ASP A 636 -23.72 37.53 -19.83
CA ASP A 636 -22.64 38.45 -19.47
C ASP A 636 -21.81 37.95 -18.28
N TYR A 637 -22.48 37.37 -17.26
CA TYR A 637 -21.84 36.83 -16.07
C TYR A 637 -22.13 35.34 -15.96
N LEU A 638 -21.09 34.52 -16.12
CA LEU A 638 -21.12 33.08 -15.91
C LEU A 638 -19.77 32.65 -15.33
N LEU A 639 -19.77 31.57 -14.57
CA LEU A 639 -18.53 31.00 -14.04
C LEU A 639 -18.63 29.48 -13.95
N LEU A 640 -17.46 28.85 -14.03
CA LEU A 640 -17.30 27.42 -13.84
C LEU A 640 -16.21 27.18 -12.80
N LEU A 641 -16.51 26.40 -11.78
CA LEU A 641 -15.54 25.91 -10.81
C LEU A 641 -15.48 24.39 -10.95
N LEU A 642 -14.31 23.84 -11.24
CA LEU A 642 -14.07 22.41 -11.43
C LEU A 642 -12.62 22.03 -11.04
N PRO A 643 -12.29 20.73 -10.88
CA PRO A 643 -13.21 19.59 -10.78
C PRO A 643 -13.47 19.21 -9.32
N ASP A 644 -14.52 18.41 -9.07
CA ASP A 644 -14.65 17.69 -7.79
C ASP A 644 -13.38 16.86 -7.52
N ARG A 645 -12.93 16.86 -6.25
CA ARG A 645 -11.76 16.08 -5.86
C ARG A 645 -12.11 15.06 -4.80
N SER A 646 -11.30 14.00 -4.75
CA SER A 646 -11.27 13.10 -3.61
C SER A 646 -9.83 12.93 -3.15
N GLY A 647 -9.65 12.73 -1.86
CA GLY A 647 -8.32 12.55 -1.28
C GLY A 647 -8.39 11.89 0.08
N TRP A 648 -7.23 11.44 0.52
CA TRP A 648 -7.06 10.72 1.78
C TRP A 648 -6.05 11.47 2.64
N ALA A 649 -6.34 11.62 3.93
CA ALA A 649 -5.46 12.29 4.89
C ALA A 649 -5.56 11.61 6.26
N GLN A 650 -4.50 11.68 7.07
CA GLN A 650 -4.54 11.18 8.45
C GLN A 650 -5.21 12.20 9.40
N ALA A 651 -5.59 11.74 10.59
CA ALA A 651 -6.08 12.62 11.66
C ALA A 651 -4.99 13.62 12.06
N GLY A 652 -5.32 14.92 12.07
CA GLY A 652 -4.38 16.00 12.38
C GLY A 652 -3.66 16.61 11.17
N GLU A 653 -3.82 16.05 9.97
CA GLU A 653 -3.18 16.55 8.75
C GLU A 653 -4.01 17.58 7.99
N GLN A 654 -3.39 18.18 6.98
CA GLN A 654 -4.06 19.01 5.99
C GLN A 654 -3.92 18.41 4.59
N ILE A 655 -5.02 18.37 3.84
CA ILE A 655 -5.03 18.05 2.42
C ILE A 655 -5.39 19.28 1.61
N THR A 656 -4.74 19.44 0.46
CA THR A 656 -4.98 20.59 -0.43
C THR A 656 -5.49 20.13 -1.79
N TYR A 657 -6.63 20.66 -2.20
CA TYR A 657 -7.23 20.49 -3.50
C TYR A 657 -7.00 21.74 -4.36
N THR A 658 -6.63 21.54 -5.63
CA THR A 658 -6.54 22.63 -6.59
C THR A 658 -7.68 22.52 -7.59
N HIS A 659 -8.45 23.59 -7.64
CA HIS A 659 -9.55 23.85 -8.55
C HIS A 659 -9.19 24.96 -9.52
N ARG A 660 -9.93 25.03 -10.62
CA ARG A 660 -9.85 26.13 -11.57
C ARG A 660 -11.20 26.81 -11.66
N LEU A 661 -11.23 28.07 -11.23
CA LEU A 661 -12.36 28.96 -11.42
C LEU A 661 -12.17 29.71 -12.74
N THR A 662 -13.06 29.49 -13.70
CA THR A 662 -13.00 30.14 -15.00
C THR A 662 -14.18 31.08 -15.15
N ASN A 663 -13.92 32.33 -15.53
CA ASN A 663 -14.98 33.21 -16.01
C ASN A 663 -15.36 32.75 -17.42
N ILE A 664 -16.49 32.07 -17.54
CA ILE A 664 -17.06 31.64 -18.82
C ILE A 664 -18.16 32.60 -19.29
N GLY A 665 -18.37 33.72 -18.60
CA GLY A 665 -19.22 34.82 -19.06
C GLY A 665 -18.49 35.77 -20.01
N ARG A 666 -19.22 36.77 -20.51
CA ARG A 666 -18.73 37.69 -21.55
C ARG A 666 -18.09 38.98 -21.03
N VAL A 667 -18.25 39.29 -19.75
CA VAL A 667 -17.62 40.46 -19.14
C VAL A 667 -16.74 40.07 -17.97
N ALA A 668 -15.72 40.88 -17.70
CA ALA A 668 -14.85 40.66 -16.56
C ALA A 668 -15.66 40.77 -15.26
N ASP A 669 -15.38 39.87 -14.32
CA ASP A 669 -16.08 39.81 -13.05
C ASP A 669 -15.12 39.49 -11.90
N GLN A 670 -15.56 39.68 -10.68
CA GLN A 670 -14.88 39.22 -9.47
C GLN A 670 -15.75 38.16 -8.81
N TYR A 671 -15.10 37.19 -8.17
CA TYR A 671 -15.81 36.08 -7.53
C TYR A 671 -15.47 36.03 -6.05
N THR A 672 -16.50 35.87 -5.24
CA THR A 672 -16.37 35.55 -3.82
C THR A 672 -16.38 34.04 -3.67
N LEU A 673 -15.38 33.50 -2.97
CA LEU A 673 -15.26 32.07 -2.72
C LEU A 673 -15.56 31.76 -1.26
N THR A 674 -16.51 30.86 -1.05
CA THR A 674 -16.87 30.32 0.26
C THR A 674 -16.67 28.82 0.26
N ALA A 675 -16.33 28.26 1.41
CA ALA A 675 -16.21 26.83 1.58
C ALA A 675 -16.88 26.42 2.90
N ASP A 676 -17.65 25.34 2.84
CA ASP A 676 -18.35 24.75 3.97
C ASP A 676 -18.06 23.25 4.06
N LEU A 677 -18.17 22.71 5.27
CA LEU A 677 -17.96 21.29 5.57
C LEU A 677 -19.27 20.72 6.12
N ASP A 678 -19.60 19.49 5.72
CA ASP A 678 -20.80 18.79 6.19
C ASP A 678 -20.68 18.25 7.64
N VAL A 679 -19.50 18.31 8.25
CA VAL A 679 -19.26 17.89 9.65
C VAL A 679 -18.64 19.00 10.52
N ALA A 680 -19.00 18.99 11.81
CA ALA A 680 -18.42 19.89 12.80
C ALA A 680 -17.02 19.42 13.28
N GLY A 681 -16.16 20.37 13.67
CA GLY A 681 -14.84 20.11 14.25
C GLY A 681 -13.69 20.08 13.24
N TRP A 682 -13.98 19.82 11.97
CA TRP A 682 -13.04 19.98 10.84
C TRP A 682 -12.92 21.45 10.45
N SER A 683 -11.81 21.83 9.82
CA SER A 683 -11.65 23.20 9.30
C SER A 683 -11.26 23.21 7.84
N ILE A 684 -11.71 24.23 7.12
CA ILE A 684 -11.45 24.41 5.70
C ILE A 684 -11.02 25.85 5.44
N THR A 685 -10.07 26.04 4.53
CA THR A 685 -9.71 27.35 4.02
C THR A 685 -9.71 27.32 2.50
N VAL A 686 -10.18 28.40 1.88
CA VAL A 686 -10.15 28.59 0.43
C VAL A 686 -9.34 29.84 0.11
N ARG A 687 -8.45 29.75 -0.88
CA ARG A 687 -7.59 30.84 -1.34
C ARG A 687 -7.59 30.93 -2.87
N PRO A 688 -7.85 32.11 -3.45
CA PRO A 688 -8.26 33.34 -2.76
C PRO A 688 -9.70 33.24 -2.21
N THR A 689 -10.06 34.07 -1.22
CA THR A 689 -11.47 34.23 -0.78
C THR A 689 -12.25 35.19 -1.67
N THR A 690 -11.53 36.04 -2.41
CA THR A 690 -12.08 36.92 -3.44
C THR A 690 -11.05 37.09 -4.54
N THR A 691 -11.45 36.93 -5.79
CA THR A 691 -10.55 37.13 -6.93
C THR A 691 -10.34 38.61 -7.24
N GLY A 692 -9.24 38.93 -7.93
CA GLY A 692 -9.21 40.14 -8.75
C GLY A 692 -10.18 40.01 -9.95
N PRO A 693 -10.28 41.04 -10.81
CA PRO A 693 -11.03 40.93 -12.06
C PRO A 693 -10.53 39.75 -12.88
N VAL A 694 -11.41 38.79 -13.13
CA VAL A 694 -11.18 37.64 -13.99
C VAL A 694 -11.86 37.96 -15.31
N PHE A 695 -11.06 38.11 -16.36
CA PHE A 695 -11.58 38.40 -17.70
C PHE A 695 -12.23 37.15 -18.32
N PRO A 696 -13.14 37.31 -19.30
CA PRO A 696 -13.71 36.20 -20.05
C PRO A 696 -12.65 35.21 -20.54
N GLY A 697 -12.90 33.91 -20.39
CA GLY A 697 -11.98 32.82 -20.74
C GLY A 697 -10.78 32.65 -19.81
N VAL A 698 -10.55 33.57 -18.87
CA VAL A 698 -9.44 33.50 -17.91
C VAL A 698 -9.82 32.62 -16.73
N GLY A 699 -8.94 31.68 -16.40
CA GLY A 699 -9.02 30.85 -15.21
C GLY A 699 -8.11 31.36 -14.09
N VAL A 700 -8.57 31.27 -12.85
CA VAL A 700 -7.79 31.49 -11.64
C VAL A 700 -7.77 30.19 -10.83
N ASN A 701 -6.60 29.82 -10.33
CA ASN A 701 -6.49 28.66 -9.45
C ASN A 701 -7.12 28.98 -8.10
N VAL A 702 -7.95 28.06 -7.63
CA VAL A 702 -8.58 28.08 -6.32
C VAL A 702 -7.99 26.94 -5.52
N ILE A 703 -7.32 27.28 -4.42
CA ILE A 703 -6.66 26.33 -3.53
C ILE A 703 -7.54 26.15 -2.31
N VAL A 704 -7.98 24.92 -2.07
CA VAL A 704 -8.81 24.53 -0.94
C VAL A 704 -7.96 23.66 -0.02
N THR A 705 -7.83 24.04 1.24
CA THR A 705 -7.10 23.26 2.24
C THR A 705 -8.07 22.81 3.33
N VAL A 706 -8.27 21.50 3.46
CA VAL A 706 -9.05 20.87 4.52
C VAL A 706 -8.10 20.39 5.61
N SER A 707 -8.35 20.77 6.87
CA SER A 707 -7.62 20.27 8.03
C SER A 707 -8.46 19.22 8.76
N VAL A 708 -7.92 18.01 8.82
CA VAL A 708 -8.48 16.88 9.55
C VAL A 708 -8.20 17.07 11.05
N PRO A 709 -9.20 17.03 11.93
CA PRO A 709 -8.97 17.08 13.37
C PRO A 709 -8.15 15.88 13.84
N ALA A 710 -7.27 16.08 14.84
CA ALA A 710 -6.56 14.98 15.49
C ALA A 710 -7.49 13.96 16.15
N SER A 711 -8.74 14.36 16.45
CA SER A 711 -9.79 13.49 17.01
C SER A 711 -10.66 12.79 15.95
N ALA A 712 -10.36 12.94 14.66
CA ALA A 712 -11.15 12.30 13.61
C ALA A 712 -11.02 10.78 13.69
N LEU A 713 -12.13 10.06 13.50
CA LEU A 713 -12.13 8.60 13.58
C LEU A 713 -11.62 8.00 12.27
N GLY A 714 -10.85 6.91 12.34
CA GLY A 714 -10.42 6.20 11.14
C GLY A 714 -11.63 5.69 10.37
N ASN A 715 -11.63 5.84 9.03
CA ASN A 715 -12.74 5.59 8.09
C ASN A 715 -13.81 6.69 7.97
N GLN A 716 -13.70 7.76 8.76
CA GLN A 716 -14.59 8.92 8.59
C GLN A 716 -14.34 9.57 7.22
N SER A 717 -15.41 9.97 6.54
CA SER A 717 -15.33 10.73 5.28
C SER A 717 -16.13 12.01 5.43
N VAL A 718 -15.61 13.09 4.85
CA VAL A 718 -16.15 14.45 4.96
C VAL A 718 -16.22 15.05 3.57
N THR A 719 -17.32 15.74 3.29
CA THR A 719 -17.50 16.47 2.04
C THR A 719 -17.41 17.96 2.31
N ALA A 720 -16.44 18.60 1.67
CA ALA A 720 -16.33 20.04 1.57
C ALA A 720 -17.08 20.52 0.33
N ARG A 721 -17.97 21.50 0.49
CA ARG A 721 -18.58 22.21 -0.63
C ARG A 721 -17.91 23.56 -0.80
N ILE A 722 -17.39 23.82 -1.99
CA ILE A 722 -16.72 25.09 -2.31
C ILE A 722 -17.55 25.78 -3.36
N THR A 723 -18.01 26.98 -3.05
CA THR A 723 -18.88 27.77 -3.92
C THR A 723 -18.16 29.06 -4.31
N ALA A 724 -18.06 29.30 -5.62
CA ALA A 724 -17.69 30.59 -6.16
C ALA A 724 -18.96 31.34 -6.61
N THR A 725 -19.11 32.59 -6.19
CA THR A 725 -20.27 33.44 -6.48
C THR A 725 -19.81 34.72 -7.17
N SER A 726 -20.44 35.06 -8.29
CA SER A 726 -20.25 36.34 -8.99
C SER A 726 -20.54 37.53 -8.08
N GLN A 727 -19.67 38.55 -8.09
CA GLN A 727 -19.91 39.80 -7.35
C GLN A 727 -20.83 40.74 -8.11
N ALA A 728 -20.78 40.76 -9.44
CA ALA A 728 -21.68 41.56 -10.25
C ALA A 728 -23.12 41.02 -10.24
N THR A 729 -23.28 39.69 -10.23
CA THR A 729 -24.59 39.03 -10.25
C THR A 729 -24.61 37.86 -9.25
N PRO A 730 -24.90 38.09 -7.96
CA PRO A 730 -24.82 37.06 -6.91
C PRO A 730 -25.70 35.81 -7.10
N ALA A 731 -26.68 35.85 -7.99
CA ALA A 731 -27.45 34.67 -8.38
C ALA A 731 -26.60 33.65 -9.17
N VAL A 732 -25.54 34.10 -9.85
CA VAL A 732 -24.61 33.26 -10.61
C VAL A 732 -23.55 32.71 -9.67
N HIS A 733 -23.54 31.39 -9.50
CA HIS A 733 -22.60 30.68 -8.66
C HIS A 733 -22.33 29.29 -9.23
N SER A 734 -21.15 28.75 -8.94
CA SER A 734 -20.74 27.38 -9.27
C SER A 734 -20.11 26.76 -8.04
N ALA A 735 -20.32 25.46 -7.85
CA ALA A 735 -19.80 24.75 -6.68
C ALA A 735 -19.20 23.41 -7.05
N VAL A 736 -18.15 23.03 -6.32
CA VAL A 736 -17.51 21.71 -6.35
C VAL A 736 -17.63 21.04 -4.99
N ALA A 737 -17.60 19.72 -5.00
CA ALA A 737 -17.54 18.89 -3.82
C ALA A 737 -16.18 18.19 -3.73
N ASP A 738 -15.46 18.44 -2.62
CA ASP A 738 -14.23 17.72 -2.30
C ASP A 738 -14.51 16.70 -1.21
N THR A 739 -14.21 15.42 -1.45
CA THR A 739 -14.32 14.36 -0.44
C THR A 739 -12.95 14.08 0.18
N THR A 740 -12.83 14.30 1.48
CA THR A 740 -11.67 13.89 2.28
C THR A 740 -12.01 12.69 3.13
N SER A 741 -11.31 11.57 2.94
CA SER A 741 -11.44 10.38 3.77
C SER A 741 -10.26 10.26 4.74
N VAL A 742 -10.57 10.00 6.01
CA VAL A 742 -9.58 9.73 7.05
C VAL A 742 -9.00 8.35 6.82
N ILE A 743 -7.69 8.30 6.60
CA ILE A 743 -6.95 7.04 6.50
C ILE A 743 -7.18 6.25 7.78
N CYS A 744 -7.63 5.00 7.62
CA CYS A 744 -7.84 4.10 8.75
C CYS A 744 -6.69 3.10 8.84
N ASN A 745 -5.88 3.25 9.87
CA ASN A 745 -4.79 2.34 10.17
C ASN A 745 -5.33 1.21 11.05
N ALA A 746 -5.27 -0.02 10.54
CA ALA A 746 -5.70 -1.21 11.26
C ALA A 746 -4.86 -1.45 12.52
N VAL A 747 -5.44 -2.11 13.53
CA VAL A 747 -4.64 -2.71 14.59
C VAL A 747 -3.93 -3.94 14.02
N THR A 748 -2.62 -3.85 13.86
CA THR A 748 -1.78 -4.92 13.29
C THR A 748 -0.92 -5.62 14.35
N THR A 749 -0.65 -4.94 15.46
CA THR A 749 0.07 -5.52 16.60
C THR A 749 -0.64 -5.19 17.89
N ALA A 750 -0.69 -6.17 18.78
CA ALA A 750 -1.00 -5.99 20.18
C ALA A 750 0.17 -6.57 20.97
N SER A 751 0.54 -5.92 22.07
CA SER A 751 1.43 -6.48 23.08
C SER A 751 0.77 -6.29 24.43
N LEU A 752 1.07 -7.21 25.34
CA LEU A 752 0.66 -7.10 26.72
C LEU A 752 1.89 -7.20 27.61
N ASP A 753 1.85 -6.54 28.75
CA ASP A 753 2.86 -6.59 29.80
C ASP A 753 2.15 -6.72 31.16
N TYR A 754 2.85 -7.23 32.18
CA TYR A 754 2.30 -7.37 33.52
C TYR A 754 3.33 -7.13 34.62
N ALA A 755 2.86 -6.64 35.76
CA ALA A 755 3.66 -6.46 36.97
C ALA A 755 2.93 -6.93 38.23
N PRO A 756 3.61 -7.60 39.18
CA PRO A 756 5.05 -7.93 39.17
C PRO A 756 5.41 -9.14 38.27
N PRO A 757 6.69 -9.29 37.86
CA PRO A 757 7.13 -10.35 36.93
C PRO A 757 7.12 -11.76 37.52
N ALA A 758 7.04 -11.92 38.85
CA ALA A 758 6.89 -13.20 39.53
C ALA A 758 5.76 -13.07 40.57
N PRO A 759 4.49 -13.07 40.13
CA PRO A 759 3.37 -12.85 41.03
C PRO A 759 3.11 -14.08 41.89
N GLU A 760 2.75 -13.83 43.15
CA GLU A 760 2.36 -14.86 44.10
C GLU A 760 0.83 -15.00 44.19
N THR A 761 0.38 -16.16 44.68
CA THR A 761 -1.05 -16.42 44.90
C THR A 761 -1.65 -15.36 45.83
N GLY A 762 -2.76 -14.74 45.42
CA GLY A 762 -3.42 -13.65 46.16
C GLY A 762 -2.81 -12.25 45.98
N GLN A 763 -1.75 -12.11 45.18
CA GLN A 763 -1.17 -10.82 44.82
C GLN A 763 -1.91 -10.20 43.62
N THR A 764 -2.11 -8.87 43.65
CA THR A 764 -2.67 -8.14 42.51
C THR A 764 -1.62 -7.97 41.40
N VAL A 765 -2.00 -8.36 40.19
CA VAL A 765 -1.22 -8.22 38.96
C VAL A 765 -1.86 -7.14 38.10
N TRP A 766 -1.04 -6.17 37.68
CA TRP A 766 -1.45 -5.11 36.76
C TRP A 766 -1.07 -5.51 35.34
N PHE A 767 -2.03 -5.49 34.43
CA PHE A 767 -1.85 -5.75 33.01
C PHE A 767 -1.95 -4.46 32.23
N THR A 768 -1.07 -4.28 31.26
CA THR A 768 -1.06 -3.10 30.38
C THR A 768 -0.99 -3.56 28.94
N ALA A 769 -1.88 -3.02 28.10
CA ALA A 769 -1.93 -3.27 26.67
C ALA A 769 -1.16 -2.20 25.91
N THR A 770 -0.57 -2.60 24.80
CA THR A 770 -0.06 -1.66 23.80
C THR A 770 -0.53 -2.13 22.42
N ALA A 771 -0.86 -1.20 21.55
CA ALA A 771 -1.20 -1.46 20.15
C ALA A 771 -0.14 -0.82 19.25
N ASN A 772 -0.16 -1.08 17.94
CA ASN A 772 0.65 -0.28 17.01
C ASN A 772 0.26 1.20 17.15
N ALA A 773 1.26 2.07 17.33
CA ALA A 773 1.06 3.50 17.61
C ALA A 773 0.24 4.22 16.53
N GLU A 774 0.29 3.71 15.31
CA GLU A 774 -0.43 4.24 14.15
C GLU A 774 -1.91 3.83 14.12
N ALA A 775 -2.36 2.86 14.93
CA ALA A 775 -3.72 2.34 14.88
C ALA A 775 -4.76 3.44 15.12
N SER A 776 -5.72 3.57 14.20
CA SER A 776 -6.71 4.64 14.29
C SER A 776 -7.72 4.37 15.41
N PRO A 777 -8.12 5.38 16.20
CA PRO A 777 -9.22 5.27 17.16
C PRO A 777 -10.58 5.12 16.45
N PRO A 778 -11.63 4.60 17.14
CA PRO A 778 -11.63 4.20 18.55
C PRO A 778 -11.02 2.80 18.76
N MET A 779 -10.18 2.68 19.78
CA MET A 779 -9.55 1.43 20.18
C MET A 779 -10.36 0.73 21.28
N THR A 780 -10.50 -0.59 21.18
CA THR A 780 -11.16 -1.44 22.17
C THR A 780 -10.17 -2.48 22.68
N TYR A 781 -9.99 -2.56 23.99
CA TYR A 781 -9.07 -3.49 24.65
C TYR A 781 -9.87 -4.46 25.53
N THR A 782 -9.71 -5.76 25.27
CA THR A 782 -10.39 -6.82 26.01
C THR A 782 -9.39 -7.87 26.47
N TRP A 783 -9.57 -8.37 27.69
CA TRP A 783 -8.66 -9.28 28.36
C TRP A 783 -9.38 -10.57 28.76
N ALA A 784 -8.70 -11.70 28.61
CA ALA A 784 -9.06 -12.97 29.23
C ALA A 784 -7.85 -13.49 30.03
N PHE A 785 -8.00 -13.69 31.33
CA PHE A 785 -6.86 -13.92 32.23
C PHE A 785 -6.45 -15.40 32.38
N GLY A 786 -7.14 -16.31 31.70
CA GLY A 786 -6.83 -17.76 31.71
C GLY A 786 -7.49 -18.56 32.85
N ASP A 787 -8.08 -17.91 33.86
CA ASP A 787 -8.81 -18.54 34.97
C ASP A 787 -10.34 -18.50 34.80
N GLY A 788 -10.82 -18.07 33.62
CA GLY A 788 -12.23 -17.88 33.29
C GLY A 788 -12.76 -16.47 33.52
N SER A 789 -11.98 -15.57 34.14
CA SER A 789 -12.33 -14.16 34.29
C SER A 789 -11.86 -13.29 33.10
N HIS A 790 -12.45 -12.11 32.97
CA HIS A 790 -12.23 -11.18 31.85
C HIS A 790 -12.10 -9.73 32.33
N GLY A 791 -11.45 -8.89 31.53
CA GLY A 791 -11.24 -7.47 31.80
C GLY A 791 -11.44 -6.60 30.56
N GLN A 792 -11.58 -5.29 30.76
CA GLN A 792 -11.65 -4.29 29.69
C GLN A 792 -10.85 -3.04 30.05
N GLY A 793 -10.29 -2.39 29.04
CA GLY A 793 -9.47 -1.18 29.19
C GLY A 793 -8.01 -1.41 28.83
N GLU A 794 -7.30 -0.33 28.52
CA GLU A 794 -5.87 -0.37 28.15
C GLU A 794 -4.99 -0.83 29.32
N SER A 795 -5.41 -0.57 30.57
CA SER A 795 -4.80 -1.14 31.78
C SER A 795 -5.88 -1.72 32.70
N VAL A 796 -5.62 -2.90 33.26
CA VAL A 796 -6.56 -3.65 34.11
C VAL A 796 -5.80 -4.38 35.23
N ALA A 797 -6.43 -4.53 36.40
CA ALA A 797 -5.88 -5.31 37.51
C ALA A 797 -6.63 -6.64 37.66
N HIS A 798 -5.89 -7.71 37.98
CA HIS A 798 -6.46 -9.03 38.27
C HIS A 798 -5.71 -9.72 39.43
N THR A 799 -6.31 -10.72 40.07
CA THR A 799 -5.68 -11.46 41.19
C THR A 799 -6.02 -12.94 41.07
N TYR A 800 -4.99 -13.78 41.08
CA TYR A 800 -5.13 -15.23 40.95
C TYR A 800 -5.25 -15.90 42.32
N ALA A 801 -6.30 -16.72 42.49
CA ALA A 801 -6.60 -17.41 43.74
C ALA A 801 -5.79 -18.69 43.95
N GLN A 802 -5.15 -19.21 42.89
CA GLN A 802 -4.36 -20.44 42.92
C GLN A 802 -3.03 -20.22 42.20
N SER A 803 -2.00 -20.95 42.63
CA SER A 803 -0.74 -21.03 41.90
C SER A 803 -0.92 -21.95 40.70
N ASP A 804 -0.77 -21.42 39.49
CA ASP A 804 -0.79 -22.16 38.23
C ASP A 804 -0.10 -21.33 37.13
N THR A 805 0.03 -21.88 35.93
CA THR A 805 0.38 -21.11 34.74
C THR A 805 -0.87 -20.77 33.94
N TYR A 806 -1.16 -19.48 33.84
CA TYR A 806 -2.33 -18.95 33.14
C TYR A 806 -1.93 -18.35 31.79
N THR A 807 -2.68 -18.68 30.73
CA THR A 807 -2.51 -17.99 29.43
C THR A 807 -3.38 -16.74 29.41
N VAL A 808 -2.75 -15.58 29.54
CA VAL A 808 -3.40 -14.28 29.45
C VAL A 808 -3.52 -13.88 27.99
N ARG A 809 -4.71 -13.52 27.56
CA ARG A 809 -5.02 -13.12 26.18
C ARG A 809 -5.56 -11.69 26.14
N LEU A 810 -4.85 -10.82 25.44
CA LEU A 810 -5.28 -9.48 25.08
C LEU A 810 -5.83 -9.49 23.66
N THR A 811 -6.98 -8.85 23.44
CA THR A 811 -7.49 -8.54 22.10
C THR A 811 -7.69 -7.03 21.99
N VAL A 812 -7.01 -6.43 21.01
CA VAL A 812 -7.12 -5.01 20.69
C VAL A 812 -7.76 -4.85 19.32
N THR A 813 -8.84 -4.09 19.24
CA THR A 813 -9.64 -3.93 18.01
C THR A 813 -9.92 -2.46 17.72
N ASN A 814 -9.93 -2.09 16.45
CA ASN A 814 -10.52 -0.85 15.94
C ASN A 814 -11.43 -1.16 14.73
N PRO A 815 -12.09 -0.16 14.11
CA PRO A 815 -12.99 -0.41 12.97
C PRO A 815 -12.33 -1.05 11.74
N CYS A 816 -11.01 -1.14 11.69
CA CYS A 816 -10.24 -1.50 10.50
C CYS A 816 -9.35 -2.72 10.70
N GLY A 817 -9.23 -3.23 11.93
CA GLY A 817 -8.48 -4.44 12.22
C GLY A 817 -8.47 -4.81 13.69
N GLN A 818 -7.90 -5.97 13.96
CA GLN A 818 -7.77 -6.52 15.30
C GLN A 818 -6.43 -7.24 15.41
N ALA A 819 -5.75 -7.05 16.54
CA ALA A 819 -4.60 -7.84 16.92
C ALA A 819 -4.84 -8.54 18.26
N VAL A 820 -4.20 -9.69 18.44
CA VAL A 820 -4.29 -10.52 19.65
C VAL A 820 -2.89 -10.76 20.15
N ALA A 821 -2.69 -10.63 21.45
CA ALA A 821 -1.47 -11.03 22.15
C ALA A 821 -1.80 -12.07 23.21
N GLU A 822 -0.93 -13.06 23.36
CA GLU A 822 -1.04 -14.10 24.39
C GLU A 822 0.29 -14.25 25.11
N GLU A 823 0.26 -14.35 26.44
CA GLU A 823 1.44 -14.60 27.26
C GLU A 823 1.11 -15.58 28.39
N ALA A 824 2.08 -16.44 28.71
CA ALA A 824 1.97 -17.36 29.84
C ALA A 824 2.48 -16.68 31.12
N LEU A 825 1.61 -16.58 32.11
CA LEU A 825 1.92 -16.05 33.44
C LEU A 825 1.95 -17.18 34.46
N THR A 826 3.11 -17.45 35.04
CA THR A 826 3.24 -18.41 36.14
C THR A 826 3.07 -17.70 37.48
N VAL A 827 1.99 -18.04 38.18
CA VAL A 827 1.74 -17.59 39.55
C VAL A 827 2.31 -18.61 40.51
N THR A 828 3.27 -18.21 41.33
CA THR A 828 3.90 -19.12 42.30
C THR A 828 3.13 -19.16 43.62
N GLY A 829 3.23 -20.29 44.31
CA GLY A 829 2.79 -20.43 45.70
C GLY A 829 4.02 -20.59 46.60
N GLU A 830 3.94 -20.11 47.84
CA GLU A 830 4.91 -20.43 48.89
C GLU A 830 4.97 -21.95 49.12
N PRO A 831 6.17 -22.58 49.25
CA PRO A 831 6.27 -24.01 49.51
C PRO A 831 5.64 -24.37 50.86
N LEU A 832 4.60 -25.20 50.84
CA LEU A 832 3.93 -25.71 52.04
C LEU A 832 4.78 -26.80 52.72
N TYR A 833 5.35 -26.50 53.89
CA TYR A 833 6.04 -27.47 54.75
C TYR A 833 5.07 -28.06 55.78
N GLY A 834 5.24 -29.34 56.14
CA GLY A 834 4.35 -30.01 57.09
C GLY A 834 4.97 -31.23 57.75
N ALA A 835 4.66 -31.48 59.03
CA ALA A 835 5.15 -32.62 59.79
C ALA A 835 4.00 -33.32 60.54
N ALA A 836 4.03 -34.66 60.60
CA ALA A 836 3.13 -35.43 61.46
C ALA A 836 3.85 -36.62 62.12
N LEU A 837 3.60 -36.85 63.41
CA LEU A 837 4.03 -38.04 64.15
C LEU A 837 2.81 -38.90 64.49
N THR A 838 2.89 -40.20 64.21
CA THR A 838 1.77 -41.13 64.47
C THR A 838 2.24 -42.46 65.04
N PRO A 839 1.62 -43.03 66.09
CA PRO A 839 0.59 -42.42 66.94
C PRO A 839 1.11 -41.18 67.69
N ILE A 840 0.24 -40.22 68.01
CA ILE A 840 0.62 -39.03 68.81
C ILE A 840 0.79 -39.33 70.29
N THR A 841 0.24 -40.45 70.77
CA THR A 841 0.44 -40.94 72.14
C THR A 841 0.66 -42.44 72.18
N ARG A 842 1.52 -42.89 73.09
CA ARG A 842 1.54 -44.28 73.55
C ARG A 842 1.66 -44.32 75.07
N ALA A 843 1.21 -45.42 75.65
CA ALA A 843 1.43 -45.67 77.06
C ALA A 843 1.74 -47.14 77.30
N ALA A 844 2.55 -47.41 78.33
CA ALA A 844 2.78 -48.77 78.81
C ALA A 844 2.98 -48.79 80.32
N GLN A 845 2.56 -49.88 80.94
CA GLN A 845 2.83 -50.15 82.34
C GLN A 845 3.97 -51.15 82.46
N ILE A 846 5.06 -50.76 83.13
CA ILE A 846 6.31 -51.51 83.16
C ILE A 846 6.74 -51.71 84.62
N ALA A 847 7.09 -52.93 85.00
CA ALA A 847 7.58 -53.21 86.36
C ALA A 847 8.96 -52.56 86.61
N PRO A 848 9.34 -52.29 87.88
CA PRO A 848 10.68 -51.79 88.19
C PRO A 848 11.79 -52.66 87.57
N GLY A 849 12.75 -52.03 86.88
CA GLY A 849 13.83 -52.71 86.15
C GLY A 849 13.47 -53.19 84.74
N GLY A 850 12.21 -53.04 84.30
CA GLY A 850 11.76 -53.37 82.95
C GLY A 850 12.10 -52.30 81.90
N ALA A 851 11.96 -52.66 80.62
CA ALA A 851 12.15 -51.74 79.50
C ALA A 851 11.03 -51.87 78.46
N VAL A 852 10.74 -50.78 77.76
CA VAL A 852 9.77 -50.73 76.65
C VAL A 852 10.34 -49.90 75.49
N VAL A 853 9.94 -50.24 74.27
CA VAL A 853 10.24 -49.45 73.07
C VAL A 853 8.93 -48.96 72.47
N TYR A 854 8.82 -47.65 72.32
CA TYR A 854 7.73 -47.00 71.60
C TYR A 854 8.16 -46.70 70.16
N THR A 855 7.22 -46.86 69.23
CA THR A 855 7.45 -46.65 67.79
C THR A 855 6.42 -45.65 67.25
N HIS A 856 6.92 -44.59 66.63
CA HIS A 856 6.15 -43.59 65.89
C HIS A 856 6.62 -43.56 64.43
N THR A 857 5.76 -43.03 63.57
CA THR A 857 6.02 -42.75 62.16
C THR A 857 5.99 -41.25 61.97
N LEU A 858 7.13 -40.67 61.59
CA LEU A 858 7.25 -39.29 61.12
C LEU A 858 6.91 -39.25 59.63
N ARG A 859 5.98 -38.39 59.22
CA ARG A 859 5.60 -38.14 57.83
C ARG A 859 5.84 -36.68 57.48
N ASN A 860 6.47 -36.45 56.32
CA ASN A 860 6.44 -35.13 55.69
C ASN A 860 5.06 -34.94 55.04
N THR A 861 4.23 -34.09 55.62
CA THR A 861 2.89 -33.79 55.09
C THR A 861 2.88 -32.61 54.13
N GLY A 862 4.01 -31.92 53.97
CA GLY A 862 4.21 -30.81 53.04
C GLY A 862 4.36 -31.25 51.59
N ALA A 863 4.42 -30.27 50.70
CA ALA A 863 4.57 -30.42 49.25
C ALA A 863 6.04 -30.36 48.78
N ALA A 864 6.97 -29.99 49.66
CA ALA A 864 8.41 -29.90 49.38
C ALA A 864 9.22 -30.95 50.16
N THR A 865 10.39 -31.35 49.64
CA THR A 865 11.35 -32.19 50.38
C THR A 865 11.92 -31.41 51.56
N ASP A 866 12.01 -32.03 52.73
CA ASP A 866 12.38 -31.35 53.97
C ASP A 866 13.22 -32.24 54.90
N THR A 867 14.01 -31.61 55.75
CA THR A 867 14.83 -32.25 56.77
C THR A 867 14.27 -31.91 58.15
N TYR A 868 14.04 -32.93 58.99
CA TYR A 868 13.51 -32.77 60.34
C TYR A 868 14.57 -33.05 61.40
N THR A 869 14.65 -32.17 62.41
CA THR A 869 15.35 -32.45 63.66
C THR A 869 14.39 -33.14 64.63
N VAL A 870 14.75 -34.34 65.10
CA VAL A 870 14.00 -35.09 66.11
C VAL A 870 14.67 -34.95 67.48
N THR A 871 13.94 -34.38 68.43
CA THR A 871 14.36 -34.21 69.83
C THR A 871 13.47 -35.00 70.78
N LEU A 872 14.03 -35.40 71.92
CA LEU A 872 13.34 -36.12 72.98
C LEU A 872 13.60 -35.45 74.32
N THR A 873 12.55 -35.25 75.11
CA THR A 873 12.62 -34.89 76.53
C THR A 873 11.94 -35.98 77.36
N SER A 874 12.39 -36.22 78.59
CA SER A 874 11.88 -37.27 79.49
C SER A 874 11.79 -36.69 80.90
N SER A 875 10.61 -36.76 81.51
CA SER A 875 10.35 -36.13 82.82
C SER A 875 11.13 -36.78 83.96
N GLN A 876 11.43 -38.07 83.87
CA GLN A 876 12.22 -38.83 84.85
C GLN A 876 13.60 -39.26 84.32
N GLY A 877 13.91 -38.96 83.06
CA GLY A 877 15.18 -39.32 82.41
C GLY A 877 15.30 -40.80 82.02
N TRP A 878 14.18 -41.55 81.96
CA TRP A 878 14.18 -42.99 81.64
C TRP A 878 14.23 -43.25 80.13
N ALA A 879 13.81 -42.28 79.31
CA ALA A 879 13.70 -42.42 77.87
C ALA A 879 14.93 -41.90 77.12
N ARG A 880 15.32 -42.60 76.05
CA ARG A 880 16.30 -42.16 75.07
C ARG A 880 15.81 -42.40 73.64
N LEU A 881 16.21 -41.52 72.71
CA LEU A 881 15.92 -41.71 71.30
C LEU A 881 16.81 -42.82 70.74
N ALA A 882 16.20 -43.84 70.14
CA ALA A 882 16.89 -45.00 69.55
C ALA A 882 17.03 -44.89 68.02
N SER A 883 16.49 -43.83 67.42
CA SER A 883 16.52 -43.50 65.99
C SER A 883 17.39 -42.28 65.70
N SER A 884 17.63 -41.96 64.41
CA SER A 884 18.40 -40.78 64.01
C SER A 884 17.73 -39.49 64.48
N ARG A 885 18.55 -38.51 64.89
CA ARG A 885 18.10 -37.15 65.27
C ARG A 885 17.83 -36.26 64.06
N THR A 886 18.22 -36.69 62.86
CA THR A 886 18.03 -35.94 61.62
C THR A 886 17.49 -36.87 60.55
N VAL A 887 16.39 -36.47 59.90
CA VAL A 887 15.68 -37.28 58.91
C VAL A 887 15.32 -36.43 57.70
N ASN A 888 15.78 -36.79 56.51
CA ASN A 888 15.41 -36.13 55.25
C ASN A 888 14.28 -36.92 54.57
N LEU A 889 13.17 -36.26 54.25
CA LEU A 889 11.96 -36.87 53.68
C LEU A 889 11.45 -36.07 52.47
N ALA A 890 11.28 -36.76 51.35
CA ALA A 890 10.50 -36.25 50.21
C ALA A 890 9.01 -36.05 50.60
N PRO A 891 8.22 -35.30 49.81
CA PRO A 891 6.80 -35.12 50.08
C PRO A 891 6.08 -36.45 50.29
N GLN A 892 5.26 -36.54 51.34
CA GLN A 892 4.50 -37.73 51.74
C GLN A 892 5.33 -38.96 52.18
N ALA A 893 6.66 -38.90 52.14
CA ALA A 893 7.53 -39.98 52.63
C ALA A 893 7.49 -40.08 54.16
N THR A 894 7.83 -41.25 54.69
CA THR A 894 7.81 -41.55 56.12
C THR A 894 9.13 -42.12 56.64
N ALA A 895 9.39 -41.91 57.93
CA ALA A 895 10.47 -42.54 58.67
C ALA A 895 9.99 -43.03 60.03
N VAL A 896 10.61 -44.09 60.54
CA VAL A 896 10.29 -44.65 61.85
C VAL A 896 11.13 -43.96 62.93
N VAL A 897 10.46 -43.45 63.96
CA VAL A 897 11.06 -42.83 65.15
C VAL A 897 10.82 -43.75 66.34
N THR A 898 11.90 -44.24 66.95
CA THR A 898 11.85 -45.16 68.10
C THR A 898 12.37 -44.50 69.38
N VAL A 899 11.66 -44.71 70.48
CA VAL A 899 12.00 -44.26 71.83
C VAL A 899 12.14 -45.47 72.74
N ALA A 900 13.30 -45.63 73.35
CA ALA A 900 13.58 -46.70 74.29
C ALA A 900 13.52 -46.17 75.73
N VAL A 901 12.65 -46.73 76.56
CA VAL A 901 12.48 -46.36 77.96
C VAL A 901 12.92 -47.50 78.86
N THR A 902 13.72 -47.21 79.88
CA THR A 902 14.17 -48.21 80.88
C THR A 902 13.82 -47.71 82.28
N VAL A 903 12.89 -48.40 82.95
CA VAL A 903 12.42 -48.05 84.29
C VAL A 903 13.49 -48.44 85.32
N PRO A 904 14.01 -47.53 86.15
CA PRO A 904 14.97 -47.86 87.19
C PRO A 904 14.41 -48.91 88.17
N PRO A 905 15.22 -49.87 88.64
CA PRO A 905 14.80 -50.83 89.67
C PRO A 905 14.33 -50.18 90.98
N THR A 906 14.72 -48.94 91.24
CA THR A 906 14.36 -48.14 92.41
C THR A 906 13.10 -47.28 92.21
N ALA A 907 12.48 -47.31 91.03
CA ALA A 907 11.32 -46.49 90.74
C ALA A 907 10.11 -46.94 91.57
N THR A 908 9.41 -46.00 92.21
CA THR A 908 8.23 -46.30 93.03
C THR A 908 7.05 -46.69 92.15
N VAL A 909 6.22 -47.61 92.63
CA VAL A 909 4.96 -47.96 91.97
C VAL A 909 4.12 -46.70 91.74
N GLU A 910 3.46 -46.63 90.58
CA GLU A 910 2.69 -45.47 90.08
C GLU A 910 3.54 -44.25 89.67
N ALA A 911 4.88 -44.29 89.80
CA ALA A 911 5.72 -43.26 89.19
C ALA A 911 5.54 -43.26 87.66
N GLU A 912 5.54 -42.08 87.07
CA GLU A 912 5.29 -41.87 85.65
C GLU A 912 6.44 -41.12 85.00
N ASP A 913 6.98 -41.68 83.91
CA ASP A 913 7.83 -40.96 82.96
C ASP A 913 7.02 -40.57 81.74
N VAL A 914 7.09 -39.28 81.39
CA VAL A 914 6.45 -38.71 80.21
C VAL A 914 7.57 -38.30 79.28
N ALA A 915 7.71 -39.02 78.17
CA ALA A 915 8.69 -38.76 77.14
C ALA A 915 8.04 -38.01 75.97
N THR A 916 8.48 -36.78 75.70
CA THR A 916 7.94 -35.96 74.61
C THR A 916 8.91 -35.93 73.43
N ILE A 917 8.45 -36.41 72.29
CA ILE A 917 9.13 -36.42 71.00
C ILE A 917 8.68 -35.20 70.21
N GLN A 918 9.62 -34.42 69.68
CA GLN A 918 9.32 -33.32 68.77
C GLN A 918 10.13 -33.47 67.49
N ALA A 919 9.49 -33.39 66.33
CA ALA A 919 10.12 -33.32 65.02
C ALA A 919 9.91 -31.93 64.43
N VAL A 920 10.97 -31.16 64.21
CA VAL A 920 10.92 -29.76 63.74
C VAL A 920 11.55 -29.66 62.34
N SER A 921 10.85 -29.01 61.41
CA SER A 921 11.34 -28.74 60.05
C SER A 921 12.56 -27.82 60.06
N TRP A 922 13.49 -28.04 59.12
CA TRP A 922 14.63 -27.14 58.90
C TRP A 922 14.27 -25.95 58.01
N ALA A 923 13.40 -26.18 57.01
CA ALA A 923 13.01 -25.15 56.06
C ALA A 923 12.03 -24.14 56.68
N ASP A 924 11.16 -24.58 57.59
CA ASP A 924 10.28 -23.72 58.39
C ASP A 924 10.27 -24.18 59.86
N PRO A 925 11.07 -23.55 60.74
CA PRO A 925 11.11 -23.89 62.17
C PRO A 925 9.76 -23.73 62.91
N GLY A 926 8.78 -23.05 62.32
CA GLY A 926 7.40 -22.98 62.82
C GLY A 926 6.61 -24.27 62.62
N VAL A 927 7.05 -25.16 61.73
CA VAL A 927 6.43 -26.46 61.44
C VAL A 927 7.06 -27.55 62.30
N ALA A 928 6.27 -28.08 63.24
CA ALA A 928 6.68 -29.18 64.10
C ALA A 928 5.54 -30.17 64.38
N ALA A 929 5.90 -31.43 64.62
CA ALA A 929 4.99 -32.45 65.12
C ALA A 929 5.48 -32.96 66.48
N THR A 930 4.52 -33.24 67.38
CA THR A 930 4.82 -33.73 68.74
C THR A 930 4.10 -35.04 68.99
N ALA A 931 4.79 -35.98 69.64
CA ALA A 931 4.20 -37.20 70.20
C ALA A 931 4.63 -37.36 71.67
N VAL A 932 3.81 -38.04 72.48
CA VAL A 932 4.04 -38.23 73.91
C VAL A 932 3.91 -39.69 74.30
N ASP A 933 4.94 -40.23 74.92
CA ASP A 933 4.92 -41.58 75.48
C ASP A 933 4.86 -41.52 77.01
N THR A 934 3.91 -42.25 77.60
CA THR A 934 3.74 -42.35 79.06
C THR A 934 4.12 -43.75 79.54
N THR A 935 5.16 -43.87 80.36
CA THR A 935 5.53 -45.12 81.03
C THR A 935 5.22 -45.03 82.52
N THR A 936 4.27 -45.84 82.99
CA THR A 936 3.90 -45.90 84.42
C THR A 936 4.47 -47.16 85.08
N VAL A 937 5.02 -47.04 86.28
CA VAL A 937 5.55 -48.17 87.03
C VAL A 937 4.43 -49.02 87.62
N ALA A 938 4.34 -50.30 87.21
CA ALA A 938 3.31 -51.23 87.69
C ALA A 938 3.74 -52.03 88.93
N LEU A 939 2.74 -52.48 89.70
CA LEU A 939 2.89 -53.48 90.77
C LEU A 939 3.35 -54.82 90.16
N GLU A 940 4.37 -55.47 90.74
CA GLU A 940 4.68 -56.86 90.41
C GLU A 940 3.45 -57.75 90.65
N ALA A 941 2.96 -58.41 89.60
CA ALA A 941 1.92 -59.42 89.73
C ALA A 941 2.49 -60.64 90.49
N LYS A 942 2.00 -60.89 91.72
CA LYS A 942 2.25 -62.14 92.44
C LYS A 942 1.79 -63.34 91.61
N ARG A 943 2.70 -64.29 91.35
CA ARG A 943 2.41 -65.62 90.78
C ARG A 943 1.38 -66.35 91.66
N HIS A 944 0.23 -66.73 91.09
CA HIS A 944 -0.59 -67.79 91.66
C HIS A 944 0.02 -69.15 91.32
N VAL A 945 0.40 -69.90 92.36
CA VAL A 945 0.76 -71.31 92.28
C VAL A 945 -0.53 -72.12 92.40
N TYR A 946 -0.86 -72.94 91.40
CA TYR A 946 -1.87 -74.00 91.51
C TYR A 946 -1.16 -75.36 91.47
N LEU A 947 -1.35 -76.18 92.51
CA LEU A 947 -0.99 -77.61 92.57
C LEU A 947 -2.29 -78.44 92.79
N PRO A 948 -2.32 -79.71 92.35
CA PRO A 948 -3.49 -80.33 91.71
C PRO A 948 -4.52 -80.90 92.70
N LEU A 949 -5.80 -80.96 92.29
CA LEU A 949 -6.81 -81.77 92.95
C LEU A 949 -7.03 -83.08 92.19
N VAL A 950 -6.58 -84.19 92.79
CA VAL A 950 -6.91 -85.56 92.40
C VAL A 950 -8.30 -85.89 92.97
N LEU A 951 -9.26 -86.18 92.11
CA LEU A 951 -10.51 -86.85 92.47
C LEU A 951 -10.24 -88.36 92.63
N ARG A 952 -10.43 -88.90 93.84
CA ARG A 952 -10.70 -90.33 94.07
C ARG A 952 -12.06 -90.47 94.74
N ASN A 953 -12.94 -91.23 94.09
CA ASN A 953 -14.30 -91.60 94.50
C ASN A 953 -14.36 -92.27 95.89
N ARG A 954 -15.43 -91.96 96.62
CA ARG A 954 -16.39 -92.96 97.11
C ARG A 954 -17.81 -92.46 96.94
#